data_AF-A0A1I2H298-F1
#
_entry.id   AF-A0A1I2H298-F1
#
_cell.length_a   1.000
_cell.length_b   1.000
_cell.length_c   1.000
_cell.angle_alpha   90.00
_cell.angle_beta   90.00
_cell.angle_gamma   90.00
#
_symmetry.space_group_name_H-M   'P 1'
#
loop_
_entity.id
_entity.type
_entity.pdbx_description
1 polymer ?
#
loop_
_entity_poly.entity_id
_entity_poly.type
_entity_poly.pdbx_seq_one_letter_code
_entity_poly.pdbx_strand_id
1 'polypeptide(L)'
;MPVQKSAKSPKSAAAPAAKAVSKSAAPASAKAVAAPSAAGAAANKTKTVPVKSSAELIKAADELLKKKPARAKAAPAADAAGDDEAAPKKRPGRPAKAAGTAAAAKTPAKRGRKPKAAADSDVADDADLSDIEADLEGEVEAEPEAAAAAPAEKVKPLRMKISKAKERALMKEFGLDETVLSEEDLAKRRSRLKTLITLGKTRGYLTQVEISDHLPDKLVDAETMEVVVTMLNDMGVAVYEQTPDAETLFQNNVTPTAATVEEAEEEAEAALSTVDSEFGRTTDPVRMYMREMGTVELLTREGEIEIAKRIEGGLQAMMEAISASPATIAEILAMGEEIREGKVVISTIVDGFSNPNEADDYVAEEDFDEFDEEDDDDGKGGSKALTKKLEELKREALSRFDTMRELFEKVHKIYDKEGYGTPAYMKAQQALSAELMTIRFTAKTIEKLCDMVRGQVDDVRKKERELRRIIVDKCGMPQDVFIKEFPPNLLNLKWVEKQAAAGKPWSTVLQRNIPPVQELQQRLMDLQSRVVVPLTELKSINKRMNEGESSSRDAKKEMIEANLRLVISIAKKYTNRGLQFLDLIQEGNIGLMKAVDKFEYRRGYKFSTYATWWIRQAITRSIADQARTIRIPVHMIETINKMNRISRQHLQEFGFEPDASILAAKMEIPEDKIRKIMKIAKEPISMETPIGDDDDSHLGDFIEDGANTAPIDAAMQAGLRDVVKDILDGLTPREAKVLRMRFGIEMSTDHTLEEVGKQFDVTRERIRQIEAKALRKLKHPSRSDKLRSFIDSL
;
A
#
# COMPACT_ATOMS: atom_id res chain seq x y z
N MET A 1 -9.44 -3.21 -50.57
CA MET A 1 -8.61 -2.36 -51.45
C MET A 1 -8.73 -0.91 -50.99
N PRO A 2 -7.71 -0.05 -51.22
CA PRO A 2 -7.63 1.33 -50.69
C PRO A 2 -8.55 2.30 -51.47
N VAL A 3 -8.72 3.58 -51.10
CA VAL A 3 -7.86 4.77 -51.39
C VAL A 3 -8.22 5.85 -50.35
N GLN A 4 -7.34 6.46 -49.54
CA GLN A 4 -6.12 7.30 -49.72
C GLN A 4 -6.30 8.76 -50.23
N LYS A 5 -5.98 9.70 -49.31
CA LYS A 5 -5.23 10.98 -49.50
C LYS A 5 -5.73 12.08 -50.46
N SER A 6 -5.94 13.29 -49.92
CA SER A 6 -5.08 14.50 -50.06
C SER A 6 -5.87 15.73 -49.57
N ALA A 7 -5.41 16.72 -48.76
CA ALA A 7 -4.12 17.36 -48.46
C ALA A 7 -3.92 18.75 -49.16
N LYS A 8 -3.66 19.78 -48.33
CA LYS A 8 -3.16 21.17 -48.60
C LYS A 8 -4.16 22.25 -49.10
N SER A 9 -4.52 23.18 -48.18
CA SER A 9 -4.05 24.60 -48.04
C SER A 9 -3.48 25.37 -49.28
N PRO A 10 -3.25 26.72 -49.30
CA PRO A 10 -3.20 27.71 -48.18
C PRO A 10 -3.62 29.22 -48.43
N LYS A 11 -3.52 30.05 -47.36
CA LYS A 11 -2.99 31.46 -47.28
C LYS A 11 -3.72 32.73 -47.82
N SER A 12 -3.53 33.80 -47.02
CA SER A 12 -3.39 35.26 -47.34
C SER A 12 -4.65 36.13 -47.56
N ALA A 13 -4.66 37.47 -47.38
CA ALA A 13 -3.96 38.39 -46.44
C ALA A 13 -4.52 39.85 -46.52
N ALA A 14 -4.50 40.58 -45.39
CA ALA A 14 -4.39 42.05 -45.21
C ALA A 14 -5.40 43.09 -45.80
N ALA A 15 -6.10 43.79 -44.86
CA ALA A 15 -6.35 45.26 -44.78
C ALA A 15 -7.24 45.97 -45.88
N PRO A 16 -7.58 47.30 -45.81
CA PRO A 16 -7.27 48.35 -44.81
C PRO A 16 -8.40 49.41 -44.44
N ALA A 17 -8.08 50.31 -43.49
CA ALA A 17 -8.47 51.75 -43.36
C ALA A 17 -9.95 52.19 -43.05
N ALA A 18 -10.28 53.45 -42.64
CA ALA A 18 -9.68 54.49 -41.74
C ALA A 18 -10.55 55.80 -41.68
N LYS A 19 -10.51 56.58 -40.57
CA LYS A 19 -10.89 58.03 -40.29
C LYS A 19 -11.90 58.23 -39.12
N ALA A 20 -11.87 59.20 -38.15
CA ALA A 20 -11.23 60.53 -37.91
C ALA A 20 -12.18 61.76 -38.17
N VAL A 21 -12.24 62.89 -37.41
CA VAL A 21 -11.49 63.41 -36.21
C VAL A 21 -12.18 64.67 -35.55
N SER A 22 -12.06 64.93 -34.23
CA SER A 22 -11.92 66.30 -33.58
C SER A 22 -11.96 66.24 -32.02
N LYS A 23 -11.00 66.76 -31.20
CA LYS A 23 -10.49 68.13 -30.87
C LYS A 23 -11.40 68.91 -29.88
N SER A 24 -10.94 69.70 -28.88
CA SER A 24 -9.71 70.55 -28.68
C SER A 24 -9.39 70.87 -27.19
N ALA A 25 -8.13 70.87 -26.69
CA ALA A 25 -7.19 72.02 -26.42
C ALA A 25 -7.47 72.94 -25.17
N ALA A 26 -6.50 73.49 -24.38
CA ALA A 26 -5.03 73.28 -24.26
C ALA A 26 -4.37 73.60 -22.85
N PRO A 27 -3.52 74.62 -22.52
CA PRO A 27 -2.22 74.31 -21.87
C PRO A 27 -1.61 75.22 -20.73
N ALA A 28 -0.38 74.86 -20.30
CA ALA A 28 0.69 75.62 -19.58
C ALA A 28 0.70 75.53 -18.02
N SER A 29 1.82 75.65 -17.25
CA SER A 29 3.26 75.97 -17.50
C SER A 29 4.20 75.39 -16.39
N ALA A 30 5.52 75.62 -16.43
CA ALA A 30 6.54 74.96 -15.60
C ALA A 30 7.35 75.86 -14.63
N LYS A 31 7.88 75.28 -13.52
CA LYS A 31 9.06 75.62 -12.66
C LYS A 31 8.96 74.80 -11.35
N ALA A 32 9.93 74.57 -10.47
CA ALA A 32 11.39 74.53 -10.40
C ALA A 32 11.78 74.73 -8.90
N VAL A 33 12.60 73.83 -8.33
CA VAL A 33 13.40 73.99 -7.07
C VAL A 33 12.66 74.24 -5.73
N ALA A 34 12.81 73.31 -4.77
CA ALA A 34 13.16 73.58 -3.36
C ALA A 34 13.42 72.27 -2.58
N ALA A 35 14.26 72.32 -1.54
CA ALA A 35 14.51 71.21 -0.60
C ALA A 35 13.48 71.21 0.55
N PRO A 36 13.48 70.16 1.40
CA PRO A 36 13.20 70.36 2.81
C PRO A 36 14.36 69.90 3.72
N SER A 37 14.43 70.57 4.87
CA SER A 37 15.43 70.42 5.93
C SER A 37 15.11 69.33 6.96
N ALA A 38 16.12 68.95 7.74
CA ALA A 38 16.04 67.94 8.79
C ALA A 38 15.17 68.31 10.01
N ALA A 39 14.49 67.30 10.57
CA ALA A 39 14.34 66.97 12.00
C ALA A 39 13.32 65.80 12.12
N GLY A 40 13.48 64.77 12.94
CA GLY A 40 14.60 64.34 13.78
C GLY A 40 14.15 63.09 14.56
N ALA A 41 15.05 62.14 14.85
CA ALA A 41 14.73 60.94 15.64
C ALA A 41 15.88 60.58 16.60
N ALA A 42 15.52 60.00 17.74
CA ALA A 42 16.37 59.94 18.93
C ALA A 42 17.54 58.95 18.82
N ALA A 43 18.65 59.30 19.47
CA ALA A 43 19.81 58.43 19.62
C ALA A 43 19.55 57.34 20.68
N ASN A 44 19.97 56.10 20.39
CA ASN A 44 20.25 55.12 21.43
C ASN A 44 21.70 54.60 21.27
N LYS A 45 22.38 54.38 22.39
CA LYS A 45 23.84 54.16 22.42
C LYS A 45 24.18 52.67 22.41
N THR A 46 24.84 52.19 21.36
CA THR A 46 25.53 50.89 21.36
C THR A 46 27.05 51.10 21.26
N LYS A 47 27.79 50.44 22.16
CA LYS A 47 29.25 50.52 22.23
C LYS A 47 29.86 49.65 21.13
N THR A 48 30.79 50.20 20.37
CA THR A 48 31.67 49.43 19.47
C THR A 48 32.65 48.59 20.29
N VAL A 49 32.70 47.28 20.02
CA VAL A 49 33.72 46.35 20.53
C VAL A 49 34.64 45.97 19.36
N PRO A 50 35.98 46.01 19.50
CA PRO A 50 36.86 45.69 18.40
C PRO A 50 36.88 44.19 18.09
N VAL A 51 36.76 43.85 16.80
CA VAL A 51 36.90 42.48 16.30
C VAL A 51 38.36 42.05 16.42
N LYS A 52 38.63 40.98 17.16
CA LYS A 52 39.97 40.37 17.26
C LYS A 52 40.24 39.48 16.04
N SER A 53 41.49 39.46 15.59
CA SER A 53 41.90 38.66 14.43
C SER A 53 41.95 37.17 14.74
N SER A 54 41.72 36.34 13.72
CA SER A 54 41.72 34.87 13.79
C SER A 54 43.02 34.25 14.32
N ALA A 55 44.15 34.97 14.27
CA ALA A 55 45.43 34.50 14.80
C ALA A 55 45.52 34.51 16.34
N GLU A 56 44.72 35.31 17.04
CA GLU A 56 44.72 35.36 18.52
C GLU A 56 43.88 34.24 19.15
N LEU A 57 42.80 33.84 18.48
CA LEU A 57 41.91 32.76 18.95
C LEU A 57 42.61 31.38 18.90
N ILE A 58 43.45 31.15 17.90
CA ILE A 58 44.21 29.90 17.75
C ILE A 58 45.21 29.71 18.91
N LYS A 59 45.86 30.79 19.38
CA LYS A 59 46.76 30.71 20.54
C LYS A 59 46.05 30.46 21.87
N ALA A 60 44.82 30.97 22.04
CA ALA A 60 44.03 30.74 23.24
C ALA A 60 43.52 29.29 23.35
N ALA A 61 43.24 28.63 22.21
CA ALA A 61 42.81 27.22 22.18
C ALA A 61 43.96 26.25 22.55
N ASP A 62 45.18 26.53 22.09
CA ASP A 62 46.36 25.67 22.28
C ASP A 62 46.89 25.67 23.74
N GLU A 63 46.55 26.70 24.52
CA GLU A 63 46.92 26.82 25.93
C GLU A 63 45.92 26.11 26.88
N LEU A 64 44.66 25.95 26.46
CA LEU A 64 43.62 25.24 27.21
C LEU A 64 43.73 23.71 27.12
N LEU A 65 44.35 23.17 26.06
CA LEU A 65 44.54 21.73 25.85
C LEU A 65 45.66 21.09 26.71
N LYS A 66 46.36 21.86 27.56
CA LYS A 66 47.54 21.41 28.33
C LYS A 66 47.31 21.09 29.82
N LYS A 67 46.06 21.00 30.30
CA LYS A 67 45.75 20.61 31.70
C LYS A 67 44.79 19.43 31.82
N LYS A 68 45.35 18.24 32.06
CA LYS A 68 44.64 17.07 32.62
C LYS A 68 44.62 17.15 34.16
N PRO A 69 43.55 16.66 34.81
CA PRO A 69 43.65 15.99 36.11
C PRO A 69 43.50 14.46 35.97
N ALA A 70 44.13 13.72 36.88
CA ALA A 70 44.17 12.25 36.87
C ALA A 70 43.10 11.61 37.75
N ARG A 71 42.77 10.34 37.46
CA ARG A 71 41.84 9.47 38.20
C ARG A 71 42.63 8.51 39.10
N ALA A 72 42.20 8.34 40.35
CA ALA A 72 42.66 7.30 41.27
C ALA A 72 41.48 6.60 41.98
N LYS A 73 41.69 5.38 42.49
CA LYS A 73 40.65 4.45 42.99
C LYS A 73 40.85 4.07 44.47
N ALA A 74 39.74 3.63 45.09
CA ALA A 74 39.60 2.66 46.22
C ALA A 74 39.77 3.13 47.69
N ALA A 75 38.62 3.21 48.41
CA ALA A 75 38.18 2.44 49.62
C ALA A 75 39.16 2.02 50.76
N PRO A 76 38.69 1.65 51.98
CA PRO A 76 37.43 1.94 52.71
C PRO A 76 37.65 2.23 54.24
N ALA A 77 36.59 2.05 55.06
CA ALA A 77 36.56 1.82 56.53
C ALA A 77 36.33 3.03 57.48
N ALA A 78 36.01 2.72 58.74
CA ALA A 78 35.19 3.52 59.65
C ALA A 78 35.85 3.85 61.02
N ASP A 79 35.03 4.39 61.92
CA ASP A 79 35.21 4.60 63.38
C ASP A 79 35.88 5.89 63.93
N ALA A 80 34.99 6.70 64.52
CA ALA A 80 34.98 7.11 65.94
C ALA A 80 35.96 8.17 66.53
N ALA A 81 35.29 9.12 67.23
CA ALA A 81 35.60 9.67 68.56
C ALA A 81 36.33 11.03 68.72
N GLY A 82 35.59 11.97 69.33
CA GLY A 82 36.06 12.93 70.35
C GLY A 82 36.70 14.25 69.89
N ASP A 83 36.58 15.35 70.65
CA ASP A 83 35.57 15.73 71.66
C ASP A 83 35.69 17.25 71.96
N ASP A 84 34.89 17.75 72.93
CA ASP A 84 35.05 19.02 73.68
C ASP A 84 34.74 20.36 72.95
N GLU A 85 34.22 21.42 73.62
CA GLU A 85 33.94 21.60 75.06
C GLU A 85 32.78 22.59 75.36
N ALA A 86 32.35 22.58 76.64
CA ALA A 86 31.77 23.67 77.43
C ALA A 86 30.25 24.03 77.38
N ALA A 87 29.71 24.25 78.59
CA ALA A 87 28.32 24.63 78.92
C ALA A 87 28.36 25.64 80.11
N PRO A 88 27.40 25.79 81.07
CA PRO A 88 25.92 25.65 81.08
C PRO A 88 25.16 26.80 81.86
N LYS A 89 23.82 26.63 82.08
CA LYS A 89 22.91 27.22 83.13
C LYS A 89 22.08 28.47 82.71
N LYS A 90 20.79 28.68 83.11
CA LYS A 90 19.85 27.96 84.03
C LYS A 90 18.35 28.42 83.92
N ARG A 91 17.39 27.47 83.82
CA ARG A 91 16.08 27.34 84.58
C ARG A 91 14.94 28.42 84.50
N PRO A 92 13.69 28.18 85.03
CA PRO A 92 12.90 26.93 85.28
C PRO A 92 11.35 26.99 84.99
N GLY A 93 10.61 25.86 85.06
CA GLY A 93 9.12 25.80 85.20
C GLY A 93 8.47 24.38 85.11
N ARG A 94 7.42 24.06 85.89
CA ARG A 94 6.70 22.74 86.04
C ARG A 94 5.35 22.94 86.83
N PRO A 95 4.46 21.97 87.18
CA PRO A 95 3.90 20.71 86.60
C PRO A 95 2.33 20.56 86.58
N ALA A 96 1.76 19.47 86.01
CA ALA A 96 0.78 18.48 86.61
C ALA A 96 0.05 17.59 85.55
N LYS A 97 0.15 16.22 85.52
CA LYS A 97 -0.68 15.10 86.11
C LYS A 97 -2.01 14.77 85.33
N ALA A 98 -2.58 13.54 85.18
CA ALA A 98 -2.38 12.19 85.78
C ALA A 98 -3.05 10.98 85.02
N ALA A 99 -2.63 9.72 85.30
CA ALA A 99 -3.33 8.37 85.31
C ALA A 99 -4.18 7.82 84.10
N GLY A 100 -4.42 6.50 83.87
CA GLY A 100 -3.88 5.22 84.43
C GLY A 100 -4.61 3.89 84.00
N THR A 101 -3.85 2.78 83.85
CA THR A 101 -4.16 1.29 84.03
C THR A 101 -5.22 0.45 83.24
N ALA A 102 -4.70 -0.62 82.56
CA ALA A 102 -5.03 -2.09 82.65
C ALA A 102 -6.09 -2.87 81.78
N ALA A 103 -5.59 -3.95 81.12
CA ALA A 103 -6.09 -5.35 80.95
C ALA A 103 -7.18 -5.83 79.92
N ALA A 104 -6.72 -6.69 78.98
CA ALA A 104 -7.23 -8.01 78.53
C ALA A 104 -8.56 -8.27 77.72
N ALA A 105 -8.36 -8.73 76.46
CA ALA A 105 -8.93 -9.92 75.78
C ALA A 105 -10.34 -9.98 75.11
N LYS A 106 -10.36 -10.72 73.98
CA LYS A 106 -11.45 -11.37 73.19
C LYS A 106 -12.29 -10.58 72.14
N THR A 107 -12.37 -11.19 70.96
CA THR A 107 -13.35 -11.02 69.85
C THR A 107 -14.69 -11.74 70.19
N PRO A 108 -15.79 -11.76 69.37
CA PRO A 108 -15.92 -11.39 67.94
C PRO A 108 -17.27 -10.74 67.46
N ALA A 109 -17.35 -10.53 66.14
CA ALA A 109 -18.51 -10.78 65.25
C ALA A 109 -19.61 -9.72 64.92
N LYS A 110 -19.70 -9.48 63.60
CA LYS A 110 -20.90 -9.52 62.70
C LYS A 110 -21.83 -8.31 62.48
N ARG A 111 -22.00 -8.04 61.16
CA ARG A 111 -23.19 -7.57 60.40
C ARG A 111 -23.59 -6.09 60.51
N GLY A 112 -23.61 -5.39 59.37
CA GLY A 112 -24.18 -4.03 59.33
C GLY A 112 -24.22 -3.23 58.02
N ARG A 113 -24.53 -3.84 56.85
CA ARG A 113 -25.35 -3.23 55.77
C ARG A 113 -25.07 -1.76 55.31
N LYS A 114 -24.54 -1.63 54.08
CA LYS A 114 -24.77 -0.56 53.05
C LYS A 114 -26.16 0.15 53.15
N PRO A 115 -26.33 1.43 52.75
CA PRO A 115 -26.25 1.79 51.31
C PRO A 115 -25.94 3.27 50.92
N LYS A 116 -25.82 3.50 49.59
CA LYS A 116 -26.16 4.68 48.73
C LYS A 116 -25.97 6.11 49.30
N ALA A 117 -25.52 7.12 48.54
CA ALA A 117 -25.85 7.49 47.16
C ALA A 117 -24.72 8.38 46.55
N ALA A 118 -24.47 8.33 45.23
CA ALA A 118 -24.89 9.31 44.20
C ALA A 118 -24.13 10.65 44.18
N ALA A 119 -23.48 10.91 43.02
CA ALA A 119 -23.33 12.17 42.28
C ALA A 119 -22.60 13.36 42.96
N ASP A 120 -21.84 14.22 42.27
CA ASP A 120 -21.58 14.35 40.81
C ASP A 120 -20.21 15.04 40.54
N SER A 121 -19.90 15.21 39.25
CA SER A 121 -19.07 16.27 38.63
C SER A 121 -17.55 16.43 38.92
N ASP A 122 -16.82 16.47 37.80
CA ASP A 122 -15.73 17.42 37.44
C ASP A 122 -14.23 17.02 37.43
N VAL A 123 -13.75 16.93 36.17
CA VAL A 123 -12.55 17.60 35.59
C VAL A 123 -11.14 17.02 35.83
N ALA A 124 -10.58 16.58 34.68
CA ALA A 124 -9.18 16.63 34.23
C ALA A 124 -8.10 15.68 34.80
N ASP A 125 -7.07 15.59 33.95
CA ASP A 125 -5.69 15.13 34.10
C ASP A 125 -5.37 13.62 34.22
N ASP A 126 -4.83 13.16 33.09
CA ASP A 126 -3.49 12.58 32.95
C ASP A 126 -3.21 11.20 33.57
N ALA A 127 -3.04 10.21 32.70
CA ALA A 127 -2.65 8.83 33.04
C ALA A 127 -1.90 8.18 31.87
N ASP A 128 -0.66 8.66 31.68
CA ASP A 128 0.56 7.85 31.58
C ASP A 128 0.41 6.41 31.01
N LEU A 129 1.01 6.16 29.84
CA LEU A 129 1.06 4.86 29.16
C LEU A 129 2.49 4.48 28.74
N SER A 130 3.44 4.54 29.66
CA SER A 130 4.70 3.78 29.56
C SER A 130 4.61 2.47 30.34
N ASP A 131 4.28 1.35 29.66
CA ASP A 131 4.67 -0.03 30.07
C ASP A 131 4.13 -1.11 29.10
N ILE A 132 4.53 -1.08 27.82
CA ILE A 132 4.37 -2.23 26.89
C ILE A 132 5.56 -2.36 25.93
N GLU A 133 6.78 -2.53 26.44
CA GLU A 133 7.90 -3.06 25.62
C GLU A 133 9.04 -3.75 26.41
N ALA A 134 8.86 -4.07 27.70
CA ALA A 134 9.95 -4.53 28.59
C ALA A 134 9.60 -5.81 29.38
N ASP A 135 9.02 -6.83 28.73
CA ASP A 135 8.63 -8.09 29.41
C ASP A 135 8.78 -9.32 28.49
N LEU A 136 9.89 -9.41 27.75
CA LEU A 136 10.20 -10.57 26.88
C LEU A 136 11.70 -10.87 26.67
N GLU A 137 12.59 -10.29 27.46
CA GLU A 137 14.02 -10.65 27.47
C GLU A 137 14.45 -11.15 28.86
N GLY A 138 14.66 -12.47 28.96
CA GLY A 138 15.33 -13.09 30.10
C GLY A 138 14.50 -14.13 30.87
N GLU A 139 14.56 -15.39 30.43
CA GLU A 139 14.97 -16.51 31.29
C GLU A 139 15.21 -17.79 30.45
N VAL A 140 16.40 -18.38 30.59
CA VAL A 140 16.82 -19.64 29.95
C VAL A 140 17.49 -20.51 31.02
N GLU A 141 17.19 -21.82 30.97
CA GLU A 141 17.72 -22.93 31.80
C GLU A 141 17.34 -22.90 33.31
N ALA A 142 16.90 -24.00 33.91
CA ALA A 142 17.45 -25.35 33.78
C ALA A 142 16.45 -26.50 34.11
N GLU A 143 16.70 -27.66 33.50
CA GLU A 143 16.26 -28.99 33.96
C GLU A 143 17.25 -29.53 35.04
N PRO A 144 16.89 -30.50 35.93
CA PRO A 144 16.75 -31.89 35.47
C PRO A 144 15.80 -32.86 36.25
N GLU A 145 15.43 -33.92 35.52
CA GLU A 145 15.22 -35.33 35.90
C GLU A 145 14.11 -35.84 36.87
N ALA A 146 13.27 -36.70 36.27
CA ALA A 146 12.91 -38.07 36.69
C ALA A 146 11.78 -38.34 37.72
N ALA A 147 10.63 -38.84 37.22
CA ALA A 147 10.25 -40.28 37.28
C ALA A 147 8.72 -40.57 37.36
N ALA A 148 8.29 -41.52 36.51
CA ALA A 148 7.19 -42.49 36.68
C ALA A 148 5.68 -42.08 36.54
N ALA A 149 5.04 -42.83 35.62
CA ALA A 149 3.65 -43.33 35.61
C ALA A 149 2.46 -42.38 35.37
N ALA A 150 1.71 -42.66 34.31
CA ALA A 150 0.37 -42.16 34.04
C ALA A 150 -0.70 -42.93 34.88
N PRO A 151 -1.95 -42.43 35.04
CA PRO A 151 -2.88 -42.37 33.92
C PRO A 151 -3.77 -41.11 33.81
N ALA A 152 -3.97 -40.67 32.58
CA ALA A 152 -5.14 -39.96 32.02
C ALA A 152 -6.07 -39.15 32.96
N GLU A 153 -5.88 -37.84 33.02
CA GLU A 153 -6.91 -36.89 33.46
C GLU A 153 -7.33 -35.94 32.32
N LYS A 154 -8.64 -35.66 32.21
CA LYS A 154 -9.23 -34.87 31.12
C LYS A 154 -8.95 -33.38 31.31
N VAL A 155 -7.94 -32.86 30.63
CA VAL A 155 -7.64 -31.42 30.61
C VAL A 155 -8.78 -30.65 29.92
N LYS A 156 -9.59 -29.93 30.70
CA LYS A 156 -10.55 -28.95 30.16
C LYS A 156 -9.76 -27.78 29.58
N PRO A 157 -9.91 -27.42 28.29
CA PRO A 157 -9.23 -26.26 27.75
C PRO A 157 -9.74 -25.00 28.43
N LEU A 158 -8.82 -24.16 28.91
CA LEU A 158 -9.11 -22.89 29.54
C LEU A 158 -9.68 -21.92 28.48
N ARG A 159 -10.99 -21.99 28.23
CA ARG A 159 -11.67 -21.00 27.39
C ARG A 159 -11.60 -19.66 28.12
N MET A 160 -10.68 -18.79 27.66
CA MET A 160 -10.91 -17.35 27.71
C MET A 160 -12.14 -17.06 26.86
N LYS A 161 -13.33 -17.28 27.46
CA LYS A 161 -14.55 -16.72 26.94
C LYS A 161 -14.39 -15.21 27.09
N ILE A 162 -14.20 -14.51 25.97
CA ILE A 162 -14.68 -13.13 25.88
C ILE A 162 -16.11 -13.21 26.39
N SER A 163 -16.42 -12.48 27.47
CA SER A 163 -17.74 -12.57 28.06
C SER A 163 -18.74 -12.13 27.02
N LYS A 164 -19.93 -12.75 26.96
CA LYS A 164 -21.01 -12.30 26.06
C LYS A 164 -21.36 -10.82 26.29
N ALA A 165 -20.99 -10.26 27.45
CA ALA A 165 -21.04 -8.84 27.75
C ALA A 165 -19.92 -8.01 27.07
N LYS A 166 -18.67 -8.49 26.97
CA LYS A 166 -17.59 -7.79 26.25
C LYS A 166 -17.74 -7.91 24.73
N GLU A 167 -18.24 -9.04 24.24
CA GLU A 167 -18.66 -9.20 22.84
C GLU A 167 -19.81 -8.24 22.51
N ARG A 168 -20.87 -8.20 23.34
CA ARG A 168 -21.98 -7.25 23.16
C ARG A 168 -21.61 -5.78 23.41
N ALA A 169 -20.60 -5.50 24.24
CA ALA A 169 -20.04 -4.16 24.38
C ALA A 169 -19.33 -3.74 23.10
N LEU A 170 -18.52 -4.62 22.50
CA LEU A 170 -17.84 -4.36 21.23
C LEU A 170 -18.86 -4.22 20.07
N MET A 171 -19.89 -5.06 20.01
CA MET A 171 -20.97 -4.91 19.01
C MET A 171 -21.78 -3.62 19.20
N LYS A 172 -21.87 -3.10 20.44
CA LYS A 172 -22.47 -1.80 20.75
C LYS A 172 -21.55 -0.62 20.43
N GLU A 173 -20.24 -0.78 20.63
CA GLU A 173 -19.20 0.21 20.34
C GLU A 173 -18.96 0.40 18.83
N PHE A 174 -19.31 -0.60 18.00
CA PHE A 174 -19.21 -0.56 16.53
C PHE A 174 -20.57 -0.60 15.80
N GLY A 175 -21.70 -0.31 16.48
CA GLY A 175 -23.03 -0.15 15.85
C GLY A 175 -23.65 -1.40 15.21
N LEU A 176 -23.15 -2.60 15.51
CA LEU A 176 -23.51 -3.85 14.82
C LEU A 176 -24.82 -4.50 15.33
N ASP A 177 -25.29 -4.13 16.53
CA ASP A 177 -26.54 -4.64 17.12
C ASP A 177 -27.78 -3.81 16.69
N GLU A 178 -27.62 -2.79 15.83
CA GLU A 178 -28.59 -1.68 15.68
C GLU A 178 -29.51 -1.75 14.45
N THR A 179 -29.25 -2.62 13.48
CA THR A 179 -29.98 -2.62 12.20
C THR A 179 -31.23 -3.51 12.16
N VAL A 180 -31.64 -4.10 13.29
CA VAL A 180 -32.90 -4.88 13.40
C VAL A 180 -33.90 -4.15 14.29
N LEU A 181 -34.27 -2.94 13.86
CA LEU A 181 -35.43 -2.23 14.42
C LEU A 181 -36.69 -3.07 14.16
N SER A 182 -37.58 -3.14 15.14
CA SER A 182 -38.88 -3.78 14.95
C SER A 182 -39.74 -2.98 13.97
N GLU A 183 -40.67 -3.63 13.27
CA GLU A 183 -41.62 -2.95 12.36
C GLU A 183 -42.40 -1.83 13.08
N GLU A 184 -42.67 -2.01 14.38
CA GLU A 184 -43.30 -1.00 15.23
C GLU A 184 -42.42 0.22 15.50
N ASP A 185 -41.10 0.04 15.64
CA ASP A 185 -40.16 1.14 15.88
C ASP A 185 -39.89 1.93 14.59
N LEU A 186 -39.87 1.26 13.44
CA LEU A 186 -39.84 1.91 12.12
C LEU A 186 -41.11 2.74 11.86
N ALA A 187 -42.29 2.26 12.29
CA ALA A 187 -43.54 3.04 12.20
C ALA A 187 -43.51 4.30 13.09
N LYS A 188 -43.00 4.20 14.33
CA LYS A 188 -42.83 5.35 15.25
C LYS A 188 -41.75 6.32 14.76
N ARG A 189 -40.71 5.85 14.06
CA ARG A 189 -39.67 6.67 13.43
C ARG A 189 -40.25 7.49 12.27
N ARG A 190 -41.03 6.85 11.39
CA ARG A 190 -41.70 7.51 10.26
C ARG A 190 -42.66 8.62 10.70
N SER A 191 -43.47 8.41 11.74
CA SER A 191 -44.38 9.45 12.21
C SER A 191 -43.66 10.67 12.81
N ARG A 192 -42.57 10.45 13.57
CA ARG A 192 -41.76 11.56 14.12
C ARG A 192 -41.01 12.34 13.04
N LEU A 193 -40.45 11.66 12.05
CA LEU A 193 -39.76 12.32 10.95
C LEU A 193 -40.74 13.07 10.04
N LYS A 194 -41.97 12.55 9.82
CA LYS A 194 -43.07 13.31 9.18
C LYS A 194 -43.32 14.63 9.93
N THR A 195 -43.53 14.58 11.26
CA THR A 195 -43.77 15.80 12.04
C THR A 195 -42.61 16.79 11.99
N LEU A 196 -41.36 16.31 11.91
CA LEU A 196 -40.18 17.16 11.81
C LEU A 196 -40.10 17.90 10.46
N ILE A 197 -40.35 17.19 9.35
CA ILE A 197 -40.37 17.77 8.00
C ILE A 197 -41.51 18.80 7.87
N THR A 198 -42.71 18.49 8.37
CA THR A 198 -43.83 19.45 8.36
C THR A 198 -43.53 20.70 9.18
N LEU A 199 -42.88 20.56 10.35
CA LEU A 199 -42.48 21.70 11.19
C LEU A 199 -41.36 22.53 10.53
N GLY A 200 -40.36 21.88 9.93
CA GLY A 200 -39.29 22.54 9.18
C GLY A 200 -39.80 23.32 7.97
N LYS A 201 -40.66 22.72 7.13
CA LYS A 201 -41.22 23.39 5.94
C LYS A 201 -42.17 24.54 6.29
N THR A 202 -42.97 24.41 7.34
CA THR A 202 -43.88 25.50 7.76
C THR A 202 -43.16 26.70 8.39
N ARG A 203 -41.96 26.50 8.96
CA ARG A 203 -41.13 27.59 9.52
C ARG A 203 -40.06 28.11 8.54
N GLY A 204 -39.65 27.31 7.57
CA GLY A 204 -38.50 27.57 6.68
C GLY A 204 -37.13 27.29 7.33
N TYR A 205 -37.09 27.04 8.64
CA TYR A 205 -35.88 26.72 9.39
C TYR A 205 -36.16 25.74 10.53
N LEU A 206 -35.11 25.09 11.03
CA LEU A 206 -35.17 24.15 12.14
C LEU A 206 -33.90 24.25 12.99
N THR A 207 -33.99 24.03 14.30
CA THR A 207 -32.78 24.00 15.16
C THR A 207 -32.23 22.59 15.36
N GLN A 208 -30.92 22.46 15.55
CA GLN A 208 -30.27 21.17 15.81
C GLN A 208 -30.80 20.49 17.08
N VAL A 209 -31.21 21.27 18.09
CA VAL A 209 -31.88 20.77 19.30
C VAL A 209 -33.25 20.16 18.96
N GLU A 210 -34.08 20.84 18.16
CA GLU A 210 -35.38 20.30 17.72
C GLU A 210 -35.22 19.00 16.91
N ILE A 211 -34.18 18.89 16.06
CA ILE A 211 -33.88 17.63 15.36
C ILE A 211 -33.54 16.53 16.38
N SER A 212 -32.69 16.82 17.36
CA SER A 212 -32.28 15.87 18.39
C SER A 212 -33.43 15.41 19.29
N ASP A 213 -34.35 16.31 19.67
CA ASP A 213 -35.51 15.99 20.51
C ASP A 213 -36.56 15.13 19.78
N HIS A 214 -36.65 15.27 18.45
CA HIS A 214 -37.56 14.49 17.62
C HIS A 214 -36.97 13.16 17.13
N LEU A 215 -35.63 13.03 17.06
CA LEU A 215 -34.96 11.74 16.84
C LEU A 215 -35.01 10.87 18.12
N PRO A 216 -35.05 9.53 18.03
CA PRO A 216 -34.94 8.67 19.22
C PRO A 216 -33.52 8.66 19.80
N ASP A 217 -33.37 8.76 21.12
CA ASP A 217 -32.10 8.77 21.89
C ASP A 217 -31.09 7.66 21.54
N LYS A 218 -31.53 6.59 20.86
CA LYS A 218 -30.69 5.46 20.45
C LYS A 218 -29.95 5.68 19.12
N LEU A 219 -30.38 6.64 18.31
CA LEU A 219 -29.96 6.87 16.92
C LEU A 219 -29.30 8.25 16.75
N VAL A 220 -28.81 8.86 17.83
CA VAL A 220 -28.13 10.17 17.79
C VAL A 220 -26.64 9.98 17.44
N ASP A 221 -26.39 9.25 16.34
CA ASP A 221 -25.07 9.17 15.71
C ASP A 221 -24.87 10.44 14.87
N ALA A 222 -23.73 11.11 15.02
CA ALA A 222 -23.42 12.35 14.29
C ALA A 222 -23.57 12.19 12.77
N GLU A 223 -23.15 11.06 12.21
CA GLU A 223 -23.31 10.71 10.78
C GLU A 223 -24.79 10.71 10.34
N THR A 224 -25.68 10.13 11.16
CA THR A 224 -27.12 10.09 10.84
C THR A 224 -27.77 11.47 10.97
N MET A 225 -27.25 12.30 11.88
CA MET A 225 -27.65 13.70 12.02
C MET A 225 -27.24 14.50 10.78
N GLU A 226 -26.00 14.37 10.30
CA GLU A 226 -25.52 15.03 9.08
C GLU A 226 -26.32 14.64 7.84
N VAL A 227 -26.68 13.36 7.68
CA VAL A 227 -27.54 12.90 6.59
C VAL A 227 -28.94 13.52 6.67
N VAL A 228 -29.54 13.60 7.87
CA VAL A 228 -30.84 14.26 8.08
C VAL A 228 -30.75 15.77 7.82
N VAL A 229 -29.68 16.44 8.25
CA VAL A 229 -29.44 17.87 7.98
C VAL A 229 -29.27 18.14 6.49
N THR A 230 -28.52 17.29 5.78
CA THR A 230 -28.35 17.39 4.32
C THR A 230 -29.70 17.22 3.61
N MET A 231 -30.46 16.20 3.97
CA MET A 231 -31.81 15.95 3.43
C MET A 231 -32.76 17.13 3.68
N LEU A 232 -32.71 17.74 4.87
CA LEU A 232 -33.54 18.91 5.21
C LEU A 232 -33.12 20.15 4.38
N ASN A 233 -31.82 20.39 4.22
CA ASN A 233 -31.30 21.46 3.38
C ASN A 233 -31.67 21.27 1.88
N ASP A 234 -31.57 20.05 1.35
CA ASP A 234 -32.02 19.69 -0.01
C ASP A 234 -33.52 19.92 -0.21
N MET A 235 -34.32 19.77 0.85
CA MET A 235 -35.75 20.07 0.90
C MET A 235 -36.08 21.55 1.18
N GLY A 236 -35.07 22.42 1.24
CA GLY A 236 -35.21 23.87 1.44
C GLY A 236 -35.43 24.32 2.89
N VAL A 237 -35.17 23.46 3.88
CA VAL A 237 -35.26 23.78 5.31
C VAL A 237 -33.87 24.02 5.87
N ALA A 238 -33.55 25.28 6.18
CA ALA A 238 -32.24 25.65 6.73
C ALA A 238 -32.10 25.21 8.19
N VAL A 239 -31.04 24.47 8.51
CA VAL A 239 -30.73 24.04 9.88
C VAL A 239 -29.75 25.02 10.56
N TYR A 240 -30.09 25.47 11.77
CA TYR A 240 -29.25 26.35 12.58
C TYR A 240 -28.94 25.73 13.96
N GLU A 241 -27.78 26.05 14.54
CA GLU A 241 -27.40 25.58 15.89
C GLU A 241 -28.24 26.27 16.98
N GLN A 242 -28.52 27.56 16.81
CA GLN A 242 -29.39 28.37 17.66
C GLN A 242 -30.51 29.01 16.83
N THR A 243 -31.62 29.41 17.47
CA THR A 243 -32.73 30.07 16.77
C THR A 243 -32.25 31.37 16.11
N PRO A 244 -32.30 31.50 14.77
CA PRO A 244 -31.86 32.71 14.07
C PRO A 244 -32.78 33.89 14.40
N ASP A 245 -32.21 35.10 14.48
CA ASP A 245 -32.98 36.34 14.63
C ASP A 245 -33.68 36.70 13.31
N ALA A 246 -34.78 37.45 13.38
CA ALA A 246 -35.63 37.77 12.24
C ALA A 246 -34.86 38.41 11.07
N GLU A 247 -33.86 39.26 11.36
CA GLU A 247 -33.03 39.90 10.33
C GLU A 247 -32.16 38.90 9.54
N THR A 248 -31.65 37.85 10.19
CA THR A 248 -30.81 36.83 9.52
C THR A 248 -31.63 35.91 8.60
N LEU A 249 -32.87 35.60 8.98
CA LEU A 249 -33.83 34.88 8.12
C LEU A 249 -34.16 35.67 6.84
N PHE A 250 -34.32 37.00 6.95
CA PHE A 250 -34.53 37.86 5.78
C PHE A 250 -33.27 37.99 4.90
N GLN A 251 -32.07 38.10 5.49
CA GLN A 251 -30.81 38.24 4.73
C GLN A 251 -30.47 36.99 3.92
N ASN A 252 -30.69 35.80 4.48
CA ASN A 252 -30.40 34.53 3.82
C ASN A 252 -31.42 34.16 2.72
N ASN A 253 -32.38 35.04 2.42
CA ASN A 253 -33.45 34.85 1.44
C ASN A 253 -34.22 33.53 1.64
N VAL A 254 -34.33 33.08 2.90
CA VAL A 254 -35.15 31.93 3.31
C VAL A 254 -36.60 32.41 3.32
N THR A 255 -37.17 32.58 2.13
CA THR A 255 -38.61 32.78 2.01
C THR A 255 -39.30 31.55 2.57
N PRO A 256 -40.19 31.67 3.58
CA PRO A 256 -41.01 30.54 3.99
C PRO A 256 -41.83 30.13 2.77
N THR A 257 -41.54 28.96 2.22
CA THR A 257 -42.37 28.36 1.18
C THR A 257 -43.76 28.25 1.79
N ALA A 258 -44.72 29.00 1.25
CA ALA A 258 -46.10 29.00 1.74
C ALA A 258 -46.83 27.71 1.30
N ALA A 259 -46.14 26.58 1.43
CA ALA A 259 -46.71 25.25 1.31
C ALA A 259 -47.80 25.14 2.37
N THR A 260 -49.01 24.84 1.93
CA THR A 260 -50.10 24.55 2.86
C THR A 260 -49.76 23.31 3.70
N VAL A 261 -50.38 23.14 4.86
CA VAL A 261 -50.07 21.98 5.73
C VAL A 261 -50.28 20.65 4.98
N GLU A 262 -51.28 20.57 4.09
CA GLU A 262 -51.50 19.39 3.24
C GLU A 262 -50.37 19.16 2.23
N GLU A 263 -49.89 20.20 1.55
CA GLU A 263 -48.76 20.14 0.60
C GLU A 263 -47.45 19.75 1.29
N ALA A 264 -47.19 20.28 2.48
CA ALA A 264 -46.05 19.90 3.31
C ALA A 264 -46.15 18.46 3.84
N GLU A 265 -47.37 17.91 4.01
CA GLU A 265 -47.58 16.52 4.39
C GLU A 265 -47.43 15.54 3.21
N GLU A 266 -47.92 15.87 2.01
CA GLU A 266 -47.74 15.06 0.80
C GLU A 266 -46.26 14.94 0.42
N GLU A 267 -45.52 16.05 0.43
CA GLU A 267 -44.08 16.02 0.15
C GLU A 267 -43.26 15.30 1.24
N ALA A 268 -43.72 15.34 2.50
CA ALA A 268 -43.11 14.58 3.59
C ALA A 268 -43.33 13.07 3.44
N GLU A 269 -44.52 12.63 3.01
CA GLU A 269 -44.78 11.20 2.72
C GLU A 269 -44.01 10.71 1.48
N ALA A 270 -43.89 11.54 0.44
CA ALA A 270 -43.05 11.25 -0.71
C ALA A 270 -41.58 11.03 -0.30
N ALA A 271 -40.99 11.96 0.46
CA ALA A 271 -39.61 11.87 0.94
C ALA A 271 -39.41 10.66 1.88
N LEU A 272 -40.35 10.36 2.77
CA LEU A 272 -40.30 9.18 3.63
C LEU A 272 -40.27 7.88 2.83
N SER A 273 -41.00 7.81 1.70
CA SER A 273 -41.03 6.62 0.85
C SER A 273 -39.70 6.33 0.14
N THR A 274 -38.92 7.38 -0.18
CA THR A 274 -37.58 7.22 -0.76
C THR A 274 -36.53 6.91 0.31
N VAL A 275 -36.59 7.60 1.45
CA VAL A 275 -35.58 7.52 2.53
C VAL A 275 -35.58 6.17 3.27
N ASP A 276 -36.73 5.51 3.43
CA ASP A 276 -36.82 4.19 4.11
C ASP A 276 -35.91 3.10 3.46
N SER A 277 -35.50 3.29 2.20
CA SER A 277 -34.58 2.41 1.47
C SER A 277 -33.10 2.62 1.84
N GLU A 278 -32.74 3.82 2.31
CA GLU A 278 -31.36 4.23 2.60
C GLU A 278 -31.09 4.38 4.10
N PHE A 279 -32.10 4.65 4.93
CA PHE A 279 -31.94 5.00 6.35
C PHE A 279 -31.49 3.85 7.28
N GLY A 280 -31.29 2.64 6.73
CA GLY A 280 -30.61 1.49 7.35
C GLY A 280 -29.28 1.09 6.68
N ARG A 281 -28.84 1.85 5.68
CA ARG A 281 -27.64 1.62 4.88
C ARG A 281 -26.65 2.76 5.12
N THR A 282 -25.86 2.62 6.19
CA THR A 282 -24.71 3.47 6.49
C THR A 282 -23.88 3.73 5.23
N THR A 283 -23.61 5.01 4.93
CA THR A 283 -22.78 5.42 3.79
C THR A 283 -21.30 5.10 4.02
N ASP A 284 -20.87 5.00 5.29
CA ASP A 284 -19.52 4.59 5.66
C ASP A 284 -19.21 3.13 5.21
N PRO A 285 -18.20 2.93 4.34
CA PRO A 285 -17.75 1.62 3.93
C PRO A 285 -17.17 0.77 5.07
N VAL A 286 -16.64 1.37 6.16
CA VAL A 286 -16.13 0.62 7.32
C VAL A 286 -17.28 -0.10 8.02
N ARG A 287 -18.36 0.60 8.39
CA ARG A 287 -19.58 -0.02 8.96
C ARG A 287 -20.16 -1.09 8.03
N MET A 288 -20.20 -0.86 6.71
CA MET A 288 -20.64 -1.87 5.74
C MET A 288 -19.80 -3.16 5.80
N TYR A 289 -18.47 -3.03 5.77
CA TYR A 289 -17.53 -4.15 5.83
C TYR A 289 -17.60 -4.90 7.17
N MET A 290 -17.69 -4.18 8.29
CA MET A 290 -17.84 -4.76 9.64
C MET A 290 -19.11 -5.61 9.75
N ARG A 291 -20.22 -5.17 9.12
CA ARG A 291 -21.50 -5.90 9.10
C ARG A 291 -21.40 -7.18 8.27
N GLU A 292 -20.81 -7.12 7.08
CA GLU A 292 -20.65 -8.30 6.22
C GLU A 292 -19.75 -9.35 6.87
N MET A 293 -18.58 -8.95 7.36
CA MET A 293 -17.69 -9.82 8.16
C MET A 293 -18.38 -10.35 9.43
N GLY A 294 -19.25 -9.53 10.04
CA GLY A 294 -20.02 -9.89 11.23
C GLY A 294 -20.87 -11.16 11.07
N THR A 295 -21.27 -11.49 9.85
CA THR A 295 -22.10 -12.68 9.53
C THR A 295 -21.39 -14.02 9.67
N VAL A 296 -20.06 -14.05 9.54
CA VAL A 296 -19.27 -15.29 9.54
C VAL A 296 -18.90 -15.67 10.98
N GLU A 297 -19.12 -16.91 11.40
CA GLU A 297 -18.76 -17.36 12.76
C GLU A 297 -17.25 -17.49 12.97
N LEU A 298 -16.79 -17.45 14.23
CA LEU A 298 -15.38 -17.68 14.56
C LEU A 298 -15.04 -19.17 14.56
N LEU A 299 -13.97 -19.53 13.86
CA LEU A 299 -13.50 -20.90 13.74
C LEU A 299 -12.88 -21.43 15.05
N THR A 300 -12.96 -22.74 15.27
CA THR A 300 -12.25 -23.43 16.36
C THR A 300 -10.93 -24.02 15.85
N ARG A 301 -9.97 -24.32 16.74
CA ARG A 301 -8.71 -24.99 16.35
C ARG A 301 -8.94 -26.33 15.60
N GLU A 302 -10.01 -27.04 15.91
CA GLU A 302 -10.37 -28.28 15.22
C GLU A 302 -10.86 -27.98 13.79
N GLY A 303 -11.67 -26.92 13.61
CA GLY A 303 -12.07 -26.41 12.30
C GLY A 303 -10.92 -25.84 11.46
N GLU A 304 -9.93 -25.16 12.08
CA GLU A 304 -8.69 -24.73 11.41
C GLU A 304 -7.97 -25.93 10.77
N ILE A 305 -7.86 -27.05 11.50
CA ILE A 305 -7.20 -28.26 11.04
C ILE A 305 -8.06 -28.99 9.99
N GLU A 306 -9.38 -28.99 10.11
CA GLU A 306 -10.28 -29.58 9.11
C GLU A 306 -10.25 -28.83 7.77
N ILE A 307 -10.27 -27.50 7.81
CA ILE A 307 -10.12 -26.67 6.60
C ILE A 307 -8.73 -26.85 5.98
N ALA A 308 -7.66 -26.83 6.77
CA ALA A 308 -6.31 -27.08 6.25
C ALA A 308 -6.19 -28.45 5.55
N LYS A 309 -6.81 -29.50 6.11
CA LYS A 309 -6.89 -30.83 5.46
C LYS A 309 -7.75 -30.83 4.19
N ARG A 310 -8.82 -30.03 4.10
CA ARG A 310 -9.59 -29.85 2.86
C ARG A 310 -8.76 -29.15 1.78
N ILE A 311 -7.96 -28.16 2.15
CA ILE A 311 -7.04 -27.46 1.25
C ILE A 311 -5.98 -28.43 0.70
N GLU A 312 -5.32 -29.20 1.58
CA GLU A 312 -4.35 -30.25 1.22
C GLU A 312 -4.97 -31.32 0.32
N GLY A 313 -6.17 -31.83 0.68
CA GLY A 313 -6.89 -32.82 -0.12
C GLY A 313 -7.30 -32.32 -1.51
N GLY A 314 -7.68 -31.04 -1.63
CA GLY A 314 -7.96 -30.42 -2.94
C GLY A 314 -6.71 -30.28 -3.81
N LEU A 315 -5.57 -29.91 -3.21
CA LEU A 315 -4.28 -29.85 -3.90
C LEU A 315 -3.77 -31.24 -4.31
N GLN A 316 -3.95 -32.25 -3.45
CA GLN A 316 -3.63 -33.64 -3.76
C GLN A 316 -4.49 -34.18 -4.92
N ALA A 317 -5.80 -33.92 -4.92
CA ALA A 317 -6.70 -34.30 -6.01
C ALA A 317 -6.35 -33.60 -7.33
N MET A 318 -5.88 -32.35 -7.27
CA MET A 318 -5.36 -31.61 -8.43
C MET A 318 -4.09 -32.27 -8.98
N MET A 319 -3.11 -32.60 -8.12
CA MET A 319 -1.88 -33.27 -8.52
C MET A 319 -2.13 -34.68 -9.10
N GLU A 320 -3.05 -35.46 -8.52
CA GLU A 320 -3.47 -36.77 -9.05
C GLU A 320 -4.21 -36.65 -10.41
N ALA A 321 -4.94 -35.56 -10.64
CA ALA A 321 -5.52 -35.29 -11.95
C ALA A 321 -4.42 -34.93 -12.98
N ILE A 322 -3.50 -34.04 -12.63
CA ILE A 322 -2.39 -33.63 -13.51
C ILE A 322 -1.50 -34.83 -13.86
N SER A 323 -1.18 -35.69 -12.90
CA SER A 323 -0.34 -36.89 -13.10
C SER A 323 -0.96 -37.92 -14.05
N ALA A 324 -2.28 -37.85 -14.30
CA ALA A 324 -2.94 -38.74 -15.23
C ALA A 324 -2.66 -38.43 -16.71
N SER A 325 -2.06 -37.28 -17.02
CA SER A 325 -1.65 -36.91 -18.37
C SER A 325 -0.16 -37.22 -18.61
N PRO A 326 0.23 -38.07 -19.56
CA PRO A 326 1.64 -38.28 -19.89
C PRO A 326 2.35 -36.99 -20.38
N ALA A 327 1.60 -36.04 -20.95
CA ALA A 327 2.14 -34.77 -21.43
C ALA A 327 2.63 -33.84 -20.29
N THR A 328 1.98 -33.86 -19.12
CA THR A 328 2.42 -33.08 -17.94
C THR A 328 3.68 -33.69 -17.33
N ILE A 329 3.77 -35.02 -17.29
CA ILE A 329 4.97 -35.73 -16.83
C ILE A 329 6.16 -35.47 -17.77
N ALA A 330 5.94 -35.44 -19.09
CA ALA A 330 6.98 -35.08 -20.04
C ALA A 330 7.52 -33.64 -19.82
N GLU A 331 6.64 -32.68 -19.53
CA GLU A 331 7.02 -31.31 -19.18
C GLU A 331 7.80 -31.24 -17.85
N ILE A 332 7.38 -31.99 -16.82
CA ILE A 332 8.10 -32.10 -15.53
C ILE A 332 9.50 -32.69 -15.73
N LEU A 333 9.63 -33.73 -16.57
CA LEU A 333 10.93 -34.31 -16.90
C LEU A 333 11.80 -33.35 -17.72
N ALA A 334 11.21 -32.48 -18.55
CA ALA A 334 11.95 -31.43 -19.25
C ALA A 334 12.48 -30.36 -18.28
N MET A 335 11.66 -29.92 -17.31
CA MET A 335 12.11 -29.04 -16.22
C MET A 335 13.27 -29.67 -15.41
N GLY A 336 13.21 -30.99 -15.17
CA GLY A 336 14.30 -31.74 -14.54
C GLY A 336 15.63 -31.67 -15.32
N GLU A 337 15.59 -31.71 -16.66
CA GLU A 337 16.78 -31.49 -17.48
C GLU A 337 17.25 -30.03 -17.48
N GLU A 338 16.35 -29.04 -17.45
CA GLU A 338 16.73 -27.61 -17.33
C GLU A 338 17.46 -27.32 -16.00
N ILE A 339 17.05 -27.98 -14.91
CA ILE A 339 17.76 -27.98 -13.62
C ILE A 339 19.13 -28.65 -13.74
N ARG A 340 19.24 -29.76 -14.48
CA ARG A 340 20.50 -30.49 -14.72
C ARG A 340 21.49 -29.64 -15.53
N GLU A 341 21.01 -28.97 -16.58
CA GLU A 341 21.78 -28.03 -17.41
C GLU A 341 22.13 -26.72 -16.67
N GLY A 342 21.46 -26.43 -15.54
CA GLY A 342 21.72 -25.24 -14.74
C GLY A 342 21.09 -23.95 -15.29
N LYS A 343 20.09 -24.06 -16.17
CA LYS A 343 19.31 -22.91 -16.67
C LYS A 343 18.40 -22.29 -15.60
N VAL A 344 17.95 -23.11 -14.65
CA VAL A 344 16.94 -22.77 -13.66
C VAL A 344 17.38 -23.26 -12.27
N VAL A 345 17.11 -22.46 -11.23
CA VAL A 345 17.41 -22.79 -9.82
C VAL A 345 16.35 -23.73 -9.26
N ILE A 346 16.76 -24.78 -8.53
CA ILE A 346 15.87 -25.85 -8.03
C ILE A 346 14.67 -25.32 -7.24
N SER A 347 14.87 -24.32 -6.37
CA SER A 347 13.84 -23.72 -5.51
C SER A 347 12.70 -23.04 -6.26
N THR A 348 12.86 -22.75 -7.55
CA THR A 348 11.77 -22.20 -8.37
C THR A 348 10.75 -23.27 -8.80
N ILE A 349 11.16 -24.54 -8.84
CA ILE A 349 10.36 -25.68 -9.35
C ILE A 349 9.95 -26.61 -8.21
N VAL A 350 10.89 -26.98 -7.35
CA VAL A 350 10.70 -27.89 -6.20
C VAL A 350 10.86 -27.11 -4.91
N ASP A 351 9.84 -27.19 -4.06
CA ASP A 351 9.76 -26.56 -2.74
C ASP A 351 10.29 -27.51 -1.65
N GLY A 352 10.10 -28.82 -1.83
CA GLY A 352 10.60 -29.84 -0.90
C GLY A 352 10.16 -31.26 -1.29
N PHE A 353 10.17 -32.18 -0.32
CA PHE A 353 9.74 -33.56 -0.51
C PHE A 353 8.79 -34.01 0.60
N SER A 354 7.76 -34.74 0.24
CA SER A 354 6.74 -35.24 1.16
C SER A 354 7.29 -36.37 2.04
N ASN A 355 8.06 -36.04 3.08
CA ASN A 355 8.57 -37.02 4.04
C ASN A 355 7.57 -37.19 5.21
N PRO A 356 6.86 -38.33 5.36
CA PRO A 356 5.76 -38.45 6.32
C PRO A 356 6.13 -38.30 7.81
N ASN A 357 7.43 -38.40 8.12
CA ASN A 357 7.97 -38.42 9.48
C ASN A 357 8.71 -37.14 9.89
N GLU A 358 8.85 -36.17 9.00
CA GLU A 358 9.64 -34.96 9.23
C GLU A 358 8.72 -33.73 9.07
N ALA A 359 8.64 -32.91 10.11
CA ALA A 359 7.96 -31.62 10.01
C ALA A 359 8.91 -30.68 9.29
N ASP A 360 8.74 -30.52 7.98
CA ASP A 360 9.63 -29.73 7.12
C ASP A 360 9.91 -28.35 7.72
N ASP A 361 11.19 -28.04 7.87
CA ASP A 361 11.67 -26.79 8.45
C ASP A 361 11.94 -25.73 7.36
N TYR A 362 11.20 -25.80 6.25
CA TYR A 362 11.40 -24.94 5.08
C TYR A 362 10.45 -23.74 5.11
N VAL A 363 10.90 -22.66 5.75
CA VAL A 363 10.37 -21.32 5.45
C VAL A 363 10.94 -20.92 4.09
N ALA A 364 10.07 -20.65 3.12
CA ALA A 364 10.50 -20.25 1.78
C ALA A 364 11.34 -18.97 1.82
N GLU A 365 12.47 -18.99 1.10
CA GLU A 365 13.46 -17.89 1.07
C GLU A 365 12.88 -16.55 0.57
N GLU A 366 11.75 -16.56 -0.17
CA GLU A 366 11.06 -15.35 -0.66
C GLU A 366 10.54 -14.41 0.45
N ASP A 367 10.68 -14.76 1.73
CA ASP A 367 10.16 -13.99 2.88
C ASP A 367 11.22 -13.68 3.97
N PHE A 368 12.52 -13.92 3.71
CA PHE A 368 13.62 -13.58 4.64
C PHE A 368 14.46 -12.37 4.19
N ASP A 369 13.90 -11.49 3.36
CA ASP A 369 14.56 -10.26 2.88
C ASP A 369 14.66 -9.14 3.96
N GLU A 370 14.28 -9.38 5.22
CA GLU A 370 14.14 -8.34 6.26
C GLU A 370 14.45 -8.83 7.69
N PHE A 371 15.54 -9.59 7.86
CA PHE A 371 16.17 -9.79 9.18
C PHE A 371 17.71 -9.77 9.06
N ASP A 372 18.31 -8.74 9.68
CA ASP A 372 19.75 -8.54 9.92
C ASP A 372 20.73 -8.56 8.72
N GLU A 373 20.58 -7.62 7.78
CA GLU A 373 21.74 -7.14 6.99
C GLU A 373 22.64 -6.15 7.76
N GLU A 374 22.23 -5.65 8.95
CA GLU A 374 23.06 -4.72 9.76
C GLU A 374 24.01 -5.42 10.76
N ASP A 375 23.85 -6.72 11.06
CA ASP A 375 24.68 -7.45 12.05
C ASP A 375 25.64 -8.50 11.42
N ASP A 376 25.63 -8.69 10.10
CA ASP A 376 26.49 -9.67 9.38
C ASP A 376 27.72 -9.01 8.71
N ASP A 377 28.45 -8.13 9.43
CA ASP A 377 29.79 -7.61 9.03
C ASP A 377 30.91 -8.68 9.17
N ASP A 378 30.59 -9.90 8.77
CA ASP A 378 31.53 -11.02 8.64
C ASP A 378 31.17 -11.86 7.40
N GLY A 379 30.94 -11.16 6.28
CA GLY A 379 30.33 -11.60 5.01
C GLY A 379 30.92 -12.85 4.33
N LYS A 380 30.75 -14.01 4.96
CA LYS A 380 31.20 -15.34 4.52
C LYS A 380 30.41 -16.52 5.12
N GLY A 381 29.43 -16.25 6.00
CA GLY A 381 28.64 -17.22 6.77
C GLY A 381 27.36 -17.71 6.06
N GLY A 382 26.28 -16.92 6.14
CA GLY A 382 24.92 -17.38 5.82
C GLY A 382 24.73 -17.97 4.42
N SER A 383 25.24 -17.30 3.39
CA SER A 383 25.08 -17.70 1.98
C SER A 383 25.62 -19.09 1.63
N LYS A 384 26.57 -19.63 2.41
CA LYS A 384 27.14 -20.97 2.21
C LYS A 384 26.30 -22.10 2.80
N ALA A 385 25.61 -21.85 3.90
CA ALA A 385 24.71 -22.84 4.50
C ALA A 385 23.50 -23.07 3.56
N LEU A 386 22.96 -21.98 3.01
CA LEU A 386 21.85 -21.98 2.08
C LEU A 386 22.19 -22.71 0.78
N THR A 387 23.30 -22.35 0.12
CA THR A 387 23.75 -23.02 -1.11
C THR A 387 24.00 -24.52 -0.92
N LYS A 388 24.56 -24.95 0.21
CA LYS A 388 24.75 -26.38 0.52
C LYS A 388 23.41 -27.14 0.63
N LYS A 389 22.38 -26.53 1.23
CA LYS A 389 21.02 -27.13 1.32
C LYS A 389 20.35 -27.20 -0.05
N LEU A 390 20.51 -26.17 -0.89
CA LEU A 390 20.02 -26.17 -2.27
C LEU A 390 20.72 -27.22 -3.15
N GLU A 391 22.02 -27.48 -2.96
CA GLU A 391 22.74 -28.57 -3.64
C GLU A 391 22.22 -29.95 -3.22
N GLU A 392 21.91 -30.15 -1.93
CA GLU A 392 21.34 -31.39 -1.41
C GLU A 392 19.93 -31.64 -1.98
N LEU A 393 19.05 -30.63 -1.93
CA LEU A 393 17.73 -30.67 -2.56
C LEU A 393 17.82 -30.96 -4.07
N LYS A 394 18.76 -30.33 -4.78
CA LYS A 394 18.99 -30.58 -6.22
C LYS A 394 19.40 -32.04 -6.48
N ARG A 395 20.32 -32.59 -5.68
CA ARG A 395 20.78 -33.99 -5.81
C ARG A 395 19.63 -34.98 -5.60
N GLU A 396 18.82 -34.76 -4.57
CA GLU A 396 17.69 -35.63 -4.23
C GLU A 396 16.55 -35.51 -5.27
N ALA A 397 16.27 -34.30 -5.74
CA ALA A 397 15.30 -34.04 -6.83
C ALA A 397 15.69 -34.78 -8.11
N LEU A 398 16.95 -34.65 -8.54
CA LEU A 398 17.46 -35.34 -9.74
C LEU A 398 17.35 -36.86 -9.61
N SER A 399 17.64 -37.42 -8.43
CA SER A 399 17.47 -38.86 -8.20
C SER A 399 16.01 -39.32 -8.34
N ARG A 400 15.03 -38.51 -7.90
CA ARG A 400 13.60 -38.83 -8.09
C ARG A 400 13.15 -38.60 -9.54
N PHE A 401 13.67 -37.58 -10.23
CA PHE A 401 13.38 -37.40 -11.66
C PHE A 401 13.92 -38.55 -12.52
N ASP A 402 15.06 -39.14 -12.15
CA ASP A 402 15.61 -40.32 -12.84
C ASP A 402 14.76 -41.59 -12.59
N THR A 403 14.25 -41.83 -11.37
CA THR A 403 13.31 -42.95 -11.13
C THR A 403 11.98 -42.73 -11.85
N MET A 404 11.47 -41.49 -11.87
CA MET A 404 10.28 -41.11 -12.65
C MET A 404 10.50 -41.34 -14.15
N ARG A 405 11.68 -41.02 -14.70
CA ARG A 405 12.03 -41.26 -16.11
C ARG A 405 11.94 -42.74 -16.47
N GLU A 406 12.48 -43.63 -15.64
CA GLU A 406 12.34 -45.07 -15.85
C GLU A 406 10.88 -45.55 -15.83
N LEU A 407 10.09 -45.03 -14.87
CA LEU A 407 8.67 -45.38 -14.76
C LEU A 407 7.87 -44.86 -15.96
N PHE A 408 8.15 -43.63 -16.42
CA PHE A 408 7.54 -43.04 -17.61
C PHE A 408 7.85 -43.85 -18.88
N GLU A 409 9.09 -44.31 -19.06
CA GLU A 409 9.44 -45.24 -20.14
C GLU A 409 8.68 -46.59 -20.03
N LYS A 410 8.49 -47.12 -18.82
CA LYS A 410 7.71 -48.35 -18.59
C LYS A 410 6.24 -48.13 -18.97
N VAL A 411 5.65 -46.97 -18.63
CA VAL A 411 4.28 -46.60 -19.04
C VAL A 411 4.17 -46.51 -20.57
N HIS A 412 5.08 -45.83 -21.26
CA HIS A 412 5.10 -45.76 -22.72
C HIS A 412 5.23 -47.15 -23.38
N LYS A 413 6.15 -48.00 -22.90
CA LYS A 413 6.34 -49.36 -23.41
C LYS A 413 5.14 -50.28 -23.20
N ILE A 414 4.25 -49.99 -22.24
CA ILE A 414 2.97 -50.69 -22.04
C ILE A 414 1.91 -50.12 -22.97
N TYR A 415 1.81 -48.79 -23.07
CA TYR A 415 0.89 -48.09 -23.98
C TYR A 415 1.04 -48.56 -25.43
N ASP A 416 2.29 -48.66 -25.92
CA ASP A 416 2.58 -49.10 -27.30
C ASP A 416 2.21 -50.58 -27.56
N LYS A 417 2.12 -51.42 -26.51
CA LYS A 417 1.84 -52.86 -26.60
C LYS A 417 0.37 -53.22 -26.38
N GLU A 418 -0.25 -52.59 -25.40
CA GLU A 418 -1.58 -52.94 -24.89
C GLU A 418 -2.64 -51.85 -25.10
N GLY A 419 -2.20 -50.62 -25.43
CA GLY A 419 -3.06 -49.45 -25.55
C GLY A 419 -3.36 -48.76 -24.22
N TYR A 420 -4.18 -47.71 -24.31
CA TYR A 420 -4.61 -46.92 -23.16
C TYR A 420 -5.63 -47.68 -22.29
N GLY A 421 -5.46 -47.63 -20.97
CA GLY A 421 -6.48 -48.06 -20.02
C GLY A 421 -6.50 -49.56 -19.66
N THR A 422 -5.51 -50.37 -20.05
CA THR A 422 -5.38 -51.72 -19.49
C THR A 422 -5.04 -51.70 -17.99
N PRO A 423 -5.35 -52.76 -17.23
CA PRO A 423 -4.99 -52.85 -15.81
C PRO A 423 -3.48 -52.71 -15.56
N ALA A 424 -2.63 -53.18 -16.49
CA ALA A 424 -1.18 -53.01 -16.43
C ALA A 424 -0.77 -51.54 -16.60
N TYR A 425 -1.36 -50.84 -17.57
CA TYR A 425 -1.16 -49.40 -17.78
C TYR A 425 -1.57 -48.60 -16.54
N MET A 426 -2.76 -48.84 -15.99
CA MET A 426 -3.24 -48.14 -14.78
C MET A 426 -2.34 -48.41 -13.56
N LYS A 427 -1.84 -49.64 -13.38
CA LYS A 427 -0.91 -49.95 -12.28
C LYS A 427 0.45 -49.25 -12.44
N ALA A 428 0.97 -49.16 -13.67
CA ALA A 428 2.22 -48.45 -13.94
C ALA A 428 2.06 -46.93 -13.77
N GLN A 429 0.93 -46.37 -14.22
CA GLN A 429 0.54 -44.97 -14.02
C GLN A 429 0.37 -44.65 -12.52
N GLN A 430 -0.26 -45.52 -11.74
CA GLN A 430 -0.39 -45.35 -10.28
C GLN A 430 0.97 -45.34 -9.58
N ALA A 431 1.90 -46.23 -9.97
CA ALA A 431 3.26 -46.22 -9.43
C ALA A 431 4.02 -44.92 -9.75
N LEU A 432 3.91 -44.44 -11.00
CA LEU A 432 4.50 -43.16 -11.43
C LEU A 432 3.87 -41.96 -10.72
N SER A 433 2.56 -41.97 -10.51
CA SER A 433 1.87 -40.94 -9.73
C SER A 433 2.25 -40.98 -8.25
N ALA A 434 2.48 -42.16 -7.66
CA ALA A 434 2.94 -42.28 -6.29
C ALA A 434 4.32 -41.63 -6.09
N GLU A 435 5.28 -41.88 -6.99
CA GLU A 435 6.59 -41.20 -6.97
C GLU A 435 6.44 -39.68 -7.13
N LEU A 436 5.58 -39.21 -8.07
CA LEU A 436 5.33 -37.78 -8.26
C LEU A 436 4.78 -37.11 -6.98
N MET A 437 3.89 -37.77 -6.26
CA MET A 437 3.33 -37.26 -4.99
C MET A 437 4.35 -37.16 -3.85
N THR A 438 5.54 -37.76 -4.00
CA THR A 438 6.66 -37.55 -3.05
C THR A 438 7.38 -36.21 -3.25
N ILE A 439 7.16 -35.52 -4.37
CA ILE A 439 7.77 -34.23 -4.69
C ILE A 439 6.77 -33.11 -4.43
N ARG A 440 7.18 -32.13 -3.61
CA ARG A 440 6.41 -30.90 -3.37
C ARG A 440 6.85 -29.85 -4.38
N PHE A 441 5.99 -29.54 -5.35
CA PHE A 441 6.24 -28.51 -6.35
C PHE A 441 5.81 -27.13 -5.85
N THR A 442 6.48 -26.09 -6.35
CA THR A 442 6.07 -24.70 -6.08
C THR A 442 4.69 -24.41 -6.69
N ALA A 443 3.89 -23.54 -6.06
CA ALA A 443 2.57 -23.16 -6.55
C ALA A 443 2.59 -22.66 -8.01
N LYS A 444 3.62 -21.87 -8.36
CA LYS A 444 3.89 -21.37 -9.72
C LYS A 444 4.05 -22.51 -10.75
N THR A 445 4.69 -23.61 -10.35
CA THR A 445 4.88 -24.80 -11.21
C THR A 445 3.58 -25.58 -11.37
N ILE A 446 2.83 -25.77 -10.29
CA ILE A 446 1.52 -26.43 -10.34
C ILE A 446 0.55 -25.65 -11.24
N GLU A 447 0.51 -24.33 -11.13
CA GLU A 447 -0.30 -23.45 -11.98
C GLU A 447 0.08 -23.57 -13.47
N LYS A 448 1.38 -23.54 -13.80
CA LYS A 448 1.87 -23.76 -15.18
C LYS A 448 1.39 -25.12 -15.75
N LEU A 449 1.41 -26.18 -14.94
CA LEU A 449 0.96 -27.51 -15.35
C LEU A 449 -0.57 -27.58 -15.53
N CYS A 450 -1.34 -26.96 -14.63
CA CYS A 450 -2.79 -26.78 -14.76
C CYS A 450 -3.15 -26.07 -16.06
N ASP A 451 -2.52 -24.93 -16.35
CA ASP A 451 -2.81 -24.13 -17.53
C ASP A 451 -2.46 -24.84 -18.84
N MET A 452 -1.43 -25.70 -18.85
CA MET A 452 -1.17 -26.56 -20.00
C MET A 452 -2.33 -27.54 -20.25
N VAL A 453 -2.87 -28.18 -19.21
CA VAL A 453 -4.03 -29.09 -19.34
C VAL A 453 -5.30 -28.32 -19.75
N ARG A 454 -5.57 -27.16 -19.13
CA ARG A 454 -6.68 -26.28 -19.52
C ARG A 454 -6.59 -25.88 -20.99
N GLY A 455 -5.42 -25.39 -21.42
CA GLY A 455 -5.14 -24.99 -22.79
C GLY A 455 -5.42 -26.11 -23.79
N GLN A 456 -4.96 -27.34 -23.52
CA GLN A 456 -5.25 -28.50 -24.36
C GLN A 456 -6.75 -28.82 -24.46
N VAL A 457 -7.51 -28.71 -23.36
CA VAL A 457 -8.95 -29.01 -23.34
C VAL A 457 -9.78 -27.90 -23.99
N ASP A 458 -9.41 -26.65 -23.80
CA ASP A 458 -10.08 -25.52 -24.47
C ASP A 458 -9.79 -25.50 -25.96
N ASP A 459 -8.63 -25.99 -26.39
CA ASP A 459 -8.31 -26.25 -27.79
C ASP A 459 -9.21 -27.33 -28.41
N VAL A 460 -9.61 -28.35 -27.63
CA VAL A 460 -10.61 -29.35 -28.03
C VAL A 460 -12.00 -28.71 -28.08
N ARG A 461 -12.43 -28.02 -27.02
CA ARG A 461 -13.74 -27.35 -26.94
C ARG A 461 -13.92 -26.27 -28.01
N LYS A 462 -12.85 -25.61 -28.45
CA LYS A 462 -12.87 -24.65 -29.56
C LYS A 462 -13.18 -25.36 -30.89
N LYS A 463 -12.43 -26.42 -31.21
CA LYS A 463 -12.65 -27.25 -32.41
C LYS A 463 -14.04 -27.89 -32.40
N GLU A 464 -14.55 -28.33 -31.25
CA GLU A 464 -15.92 -28.85 -31.09
C GLU A 464 -17.00 -27.80 -31.30
N ARG A 465 -16.81 -26.57 -30.81
CA ARG A 465 -17.73 -25.45 -31.08
C ARG A 465 -17.73 -25.07 -32.56
N GLU A 466 -16.58 -25.09 -33.22
CA GLU A 466 -16.46 -24.86 -34.67
C GLU A 466 -17.15 -25.98 -35.48
N LEU A 467 -16.95 -27.25 -35.10
CA LEU A 467 -17.65 -28.41 -35.67
C LEU A 467 -19.17 -28.30 -35.50
N ARG A 468 -19.66 -27.98 -34.29
CA ARG A 468 -21.09 -27.72 -34.05
C ARG A 468 -21.61 -26.58 -34.93
N ARG A 469 -20.87 -25.46 -35.04
CA ARG A 469 -21.26 -24.31 -35.86
C ARG A 469 -21.37 -24.66 -37.35
N ILE A 470 -20.52 -25.56 -37.85
CA ILE A 470 -20.59 -26.03 -39.24
C ILE A 470 -21.76 -27.01 -39.41
N ILE A 471 -21.90 -28.01 -38.54
CA ILE A 471 -22.87 -29.10 -38.72
C ILE A 471 -24.31 -28.67 -38.36
N VAL A 472 -24.50 -27.95 -37.26
CA VAL A 472 -25.82 -27.45 -36.83
C VAL A 472 -26.15 -26.16 -37.57
N ASP A 473 -25.39 -25.09 -37.34
CA ASP A 473 -25.81 -23.74 -37.76
C ASP A 473 -25.68 -23.52 -39.29
N LYS A 474 -24.65 -24.07 -39.96
CA LYS A 474 -24.50 -23.96 -41.43
C LYS A 474 -25.21 -25.06 -42.22
N CYS A 475 -25.14 -26.32 -41.79
CA CYS A 475 -25.74 -27.43 -42.55
C CYS A 475 -27.21 -27.69 -42.18
N GLY A 476 -27.71 -27.15 -41.05
CA GLY A 476 -29.11 -27.31 -40.64
C GLY A 476 -29.43 -28.66 -40.00
N MET A 477 -28.44 -29.37 -39.44
CA MET A 477 -28.70 -30.59 -38.67
C MET A 477 -29.35 -30.23 -37.31
N PRO A 478 -30.48 -30.86 -36.93
CA PRO A 478 -31.09 -30.63 -35.61
C PRO A 478 -30.14 -30.95 -34.45
N GLN A 479 -30.13 -30.09 -33.44
CA GLN A 479 -29.21 -30.20 -32.30
C GLN A 479 -29.34 -31.55 -31.55
N ASP A 480 -30.55 -32.10 -31.41
CA ASP A 480 -30.77 -33.38 -30.71
C ASP A 480 -30.15 -34.58 -31.45
N VAL A 481 -30.10 -34.52 -32.79
CA VAL A 481 -29.46 -35.54 -33.62
C VAL A 481 -27.95 -35.41 -33.50
N PHE A 482 -27.43 -34.18 -33.55
CA PHE A 482 -26.00 -33.90 -33.36
C PHE A 482 -25.51 -34.41 -31.99
N ILE A 483 -26.20 -34.11 -30.90
CA ILE A 483 -25.81 -34.52 -29.53
C ILE A 483 -25.80 -36.05 -29.39
N LYS A 484 -26.70 -36.77 -30.06
CA LYS A 484 -26.77 -38.25 -30.00
C LYS A 484 -25.75 -38.95 -30.89
N GLU A 485 -25.56 -38.48 -32.13
CA GLU A 485 -24.76 -39.19 -33.13
C GLU A 485 -23.29 -38.73 -33.21
N PHE A 486 -22.98 -37.48 -32.86
CA PHE A 486 -21.66 -36.88 -33.11
C PHE A 486 -20.58 -37.14 -32.04
N PRO A 487 -20.84 -37.03 -30.72
CA PRO A 487 -19.80 -37.23 -29.70
C PRO A 487 -19.00 -38.54 -29.80
N PRO A 488 -19.59 -39.73 -30.07
CA PRO A 488 -18.81 -40.96 -30.26
C PRO A 488 -18.06 -41.02 -31.60
N ASN A 489 -18.37 -40.12 -32.55
CA ASN A 489 -17.78 -40.07 -33.89
C ASN A 489 -16.78 -38.91 -34.07
N LEU A 490 -16.31 -38.30 -32.97
CA LEU A 490 -15.46 -37.10 -33.00
C LEU A 490 -14.24 -37.23 -33.94
N LEU A 491 -13.58 -38.40 -33.92
CA LEU A 491 -12.37 -38.72 -34.70
C LEU A 491 -12.68 -39.45 -36.02
N ASN A 492 -13.95 -39.70 -36.33
CA ASN A 492 -14.35 -40.54 -37.46
C ASN A 492 -14.57 -39.71 -38.74
N LEU A 493 -13.51 -39.60 -39.55
CA LEU A 493 -13.52 -38.89 -40.85
C LEU A 493 -14.63 -39.39 -41.81
N LYS A 494 -14.98 -40.69 -41.73
CA LYS A 494 -15.99 -41.33 -42.58
C LYS A 494 -17.43 -41.12 -42.09
N TRP A 495 -17.64 -40.60 -40.89
CA TRP A 495 -19.00 -40.33 -40.38
C TRP A 495 -19.68 -39.21 -41.18
N VAL A 496 -18.92 -38.15 -41.52
CA VAL A 496 -19.41 -36.99 -42.28
C VAL A 496 -19.87 -37.41 -43.68
N GLU A 497 -19.07 -38.25 -44.34
CA GLU A 497 -19.36 -38.83 -45.66
C GLU A 497 -20.65 -39.67 -45.63
N LYS A 498 -20.83 -40.50 -44.60
CA LYS A 498 -22.06 -41.30 -44.41
C LYS A 498 -23.30 -40.42 -44.20
N GLN A 499 -23.20 -39.33 -43.44
CA GLN A 499 -24.33 -38.39 -43.25
C GLN A 499 -24.61 -37.55 -44.50
N ALA A 500 -23.60 -37.24 -45.31
CA ALA A 500 -23.79 -36.64 -46.64
C ALA A 500 -24.47 -37.62 -47.62
N ALA A 501 -24.19 -38.93 -47.51
CA ALA A 501 -24.85 -39.97 -48.31
C ALA A 501 -26.28 -40.32 -47.84
N ALA A 502 -26.68 -39.92 -46.63
CA ALA A 502 -27.94 -40.34 -46.00
C ALA A 502 -29.23 -39.69 -46.58
N GLY A 503 -29.12 -38.78 -47.56
CA GLY A 503 -30.27 -38.18 -48.25
C GLY A 503 -31.19 -37.30 -47.39
N LYS A 504 -30.70 -36.84 -46.22
CA LYS A 504 -31.47 -36.00 -45.28
C LYS A 504 -31.42 -34.52 -45.71
N PRO A 505 -32.29 -33.61 -45.20
CA PRO A 505 -32.35 -32.21 -45.64
C PRO A 505 -31.02 -31.45 -45.56
N TRP A 506 -30.17 -31.78 -44.58
CA TRP A 506 -28.85 -31.19 -44.38
C TRP A 506 -27.74 -31.81 -45.25
N SER A 507 -27.98 -32.97 -45.88
CA SER A 507 -26.93 -33.76 -46.56
C SER A 507 -26.30 -33.02 -47.75
N THR A 508 -27.07 -32.22 -48.49
CA THR A 508 -26.58 -31.45 -49.65
C THR A 508 -25.64 -30.30 -49.26
N VAL A 509 -25.92 -29.64 -48.14
CA VAL A 509 -25.07 -28.56 -47.59
C VAL A 509 -23.86 -29.17 -46.86
N LEU A 510 -24.05 -30.29 -46.16
CA LEU A 510 -22.98 -31.03 -45.52
C LEU A 510 -21.94 -31.53 -46.53
N GLN A 511 -22.37 -32.00 -47.70
CA GLN A 511 -21.47 -32.46 -48.77
C GLN A 511 -20.46 -31.38 -49.22
N ARG A 512 -20.87 -30.10 -49.24
CA ARG A 512 -19.99 -28.96 -49.55
C ARG A 512 -19.03 -28.61 -48.40
N ASN A 513 -19.40 -28.97 -47.17
CA ASN A 513 -18.64 -28.68 -45.95
C ASN A 513 -17.83 -29.90 -45.44
N ILE A 514 -17.71 -30.99 -46.21
CA ILE A 514 -16.90 -32.15 -45.82
C ILE A 514 -15.43 -31.75 -45.52
N PRO A 515 -14.71 -31.02 -46.40
CA PRO A 515 -13.29 -30.76 -46.16
C PRO A 515 -13.01 -29.92 -44.89
N PRO A 516 -13.74 -28.81 -44.60
CA PRO A 516 -13.58 -28.10 -43.32
C PRO A 516 -13.87 -28.95 -42.07
N VAL A 517 -14.83 -29.87 -42.14
CA VAL A 517 -15.13 -30.77 -41.02
C VAL A 517 -14.00 -31.80 -40.86
N GLN A 518 -13.55 -32.42 -41.95
CA GLN A 518 -12.43 -33.37 -41.92
C GLN A 518 -11.11 -32.72 -41.47
N GLU A 519 -10.84 -31.46 -41.85
CA GLU A 519 -9.69 -30.68 -41.37
C GLU A 519 -9.72 -30.49 -39.84
N LEU A 520 -10.90 -30.18 -39.27
CA LEU A 520 -11.07 -30.05 -37.82
C LEU A 520 -10.98 -31.39 -37.10
N GLN A 521 -11.50 -32.47 -37.69
CA GLN A 521 -11.35 -33.84 -37.15
C GLN A 521 -9.90 -34.30 -37.19
N GLN A 522 -9.15 -34.02 -38.28
CA GLN A 522 -7.73 -34.32 -38.38
C GLN A 522 -6.94 -33.56 -37.30
N ARG A 523 -7.19 -32.25 -37.12
CA ARG A 523 -6.58 -31.46 -36.02
C ARG A 523 -6.90 -31.99 -34.62
N LEU A 524 -8.06 -32.66 -34.43
CA LEU A 524 -8.39 -33.33 -33.18
C LEU A 524 -7.63 -34.66 -33.02
N MET A 525 -7.42 -35.41 -34.11
CA MET A 525 -6.55 -36.60 -34.13
C MET A 525 -5.08 -36.24 -33.84
N ASP A 526 -4.56 -35.19 -34.48
CA ASP A 526 -3.21 -34.68 -34.27
C ASP A 526 -3.04 -34.25 -32.80
N LEU A 527 -4.03 -33.54 -32.23
CA LEU A 527 -4.00 -33.16 -30.82
C LEU A 527 -4.05 -34.38 -29.88
N GLN A 528 -4.86 -35.40 -30.19
CA GLN A 528 -4.87 -36.65 -29.42
C GLN A 528 -3.51 -37.36 -29.48
N SER A 529 -2.84 -37.40 -30.65
CA SER A 529 -1.50 -38.00 -30.76
C SER A 529 -0.44 -37.26 -29.93
N ARG A 530 -0.56 -35.93 -29.80
CA ARG A 530 0.35 -35.11 -28.99
C ARG A 530 0.13 -35.29 -27.48
N VAL A 531 -1.11 -35.49 -27.05
CA VAL A 531 -1.46 -35.63 -25.62
C VAL A 531 -1.39 -37.09 -25.14
N VAL A 532 -1.39 -38.06 -26.06
CA VAL A 532 -1.31 -39.52 -25.80
C VAL A 532 -2.56 -40.10 -25.09
N VAL A 533 -3.39 -39.26 -24.48
CA VAL A 533 -4.66 -39.63 -23.82
C VAL A 533 -5.87 -39.43 -24.75
N PRO A 534 -6.88 -40.31 -24.75
CA PRO A 534 -8.14 -40.09 -25.46
C PRO A 534 -8.83 -38.78 -25.08
N LEU A 535 -9.39 -38.04 -26.05
CA LEU A 535 -9.96 -36.71 -25.80
C LEU A 535 -11.11 -36.67 -24.78
N THR A 536 -11.84 -37.77 -24.61
CA THR A 536 -12.88 -37.93 -23.56
C THR A 536 -12.28 -37.96 -22.16
N GLU A 537 -11.11 -38.60 -22.01
CA GLU A 537 -10.44 -38.77 -20.73
C GLU A 537 -9.58 -37.56 -20.40
N LEU A 538 -9.00 -36.87 -21.39
CA LEU A 538 -8.42 -35.54 -21.21
C LEU A 538 -9.45 -34.53 -20.62
N LYS A 539 -10.72 -34.62 -21.03
CA LYS A 539 -11.82 -33.83 -20.43
C LYS A 539 -12.18 -34.28 -19.01
N SER A 540 -12.13 -35.59 -18.72
CA SER A 540 -12.44 -36.10 -17.38
C SER A 540 -11.34 -35.71 -16.38
N ILE A 541 -10.08 -35.76 -16.80
CA ILE A 541 -8.90 -35.26 -16.08
C ILE A 541 -9.07 -33.77 -15.75
N ASN A 542 -9.34 -32.93 -16.76
CA ASN A 542 -9.57 -31.50 -16.53
C ASN A 542 -10.78 -31.26 -15.59
N LYS A 543 -11.85 -32.06 -15.69
CA LYS A 543 -12.98 -31.96 -14.75
C LYS A 543 -12.54 -32.24 -13.30
N ARG A 544 -11.83 -33.35 -13.05
CA ARG A 544 -11.30 -33.71 -11.73
C ARG A 544 -10.35 -32.64 -11.18
N MET A 545 -9.48 -32.10 -12.03
CA MET A 545 -8.55 -31.02 -11.70
C MET A 545 -9.29 -29.75 -11.25
N ASN A 546 -10.28 -29.28 -12.01
CA ASN A 546 -11.08 -28.10 -11.65
C ASN A 546 -11.97 -28.33 -10.39
N GLU A 547 -12.40 -29.58 -10.14
CA GLU A 547 -13.13 -29.95 -8.92
C GLU A 547 -12.21 -29.89 -7.68
N GLY A 548 -10.99 -30.41 -7.78
CA GLY A 548 -9.97 -30.28 -6.74
C GLY A 548 -9.56 -28.82 -6.48
N GLU A 549 -9.41 -28.03 -7.55
CA GLU A 549 -9.15 -26.59 -7.47
C GLU A 549 -10.26 -25.82 -6.77
N SER A 550 -11.52 -26.01 -7.17
CA SER A 550 -12.64 -25.31 -6.52
C SER A 550 -12.71 -25.70 -5.05
N SER A 551 -12.63 -27.00 -4.73
CA SER A 551 -12.62 -27.47 -3.33
C SER A 551 -11.51 -26.83 -2.49
N SER A 552 -10.30 -26.69 -3.04
CA SER A 552 -9.18 -26.03 -2.37
C SER A 552 -9.43 -24.52 -2.21
N ARG A 553 -9.88 -23.83 -3.27
CA ARG A 553 -10.16 -22.39 -3.24
C ARG A 553 -11.31 -22.03 -2.31
N ASP A 554 -12.37 -22.83 -2.31
CA ASP A 554 -13.56 -22.60 -1.50
C ASP A 554 -13.23 -22.85 0.00
N ALA A 555 -12.39 -23.84 0.30
CA ALA A 555 -11.84 -24.04 1.65
C ALA A 555 -10.87 -22.93 2.09
N LYS A 556 -10.00 -22.42 1.20
CA LYS A 556 -9.15 -21.23 1.46
C LYS A 556 -10.00 -20.00 1.75
N LYS A 557 -11.06 -19.77 0.96
CA LYS A 557 -12.00 -18.67 1.16
C LYS A 557 -12.67 -18.74 2.54
N GLU A 558 -13.19 -19.91 2.92
CA GLU A 558 -13.77 -20.15 4.25
C GLU A 558 -12.76 -19.87 5.39
N MET A 559 -11.48 -20.25 5.19
CA MET A 559 -10.41 -19.96 6.14
C MET A 559 -10.12 -18.46 6.29
N ILE A 560 -10.12 -17.71 5.18
CA ILE A 560 -9.88 -16.27 5.15
C ILE A 560 -11.05 -15.55 5.85
N GLU A 561 -12.29 -15.84 5.44
CA GLU A 561 -13.52 -15.21 5.95
C GLU A 561 -13.65 -15.34 7.47
N ALA A 562 -13.37 -16.53 8.03
CA ALA A 562 -13.40 -16.75 9.47
C ALA A 562 -12.33 -15.96 10.26
N ASN A 563 -11.25 -15.54 9.60
CA ASN A 563 -10.09 -14.87 10.20
C ASN A 563 -9.99 -13.36 9.93
N LEU A 564 -10.91 -12.76 9.16
CA LEU A 564 -10.92 -11.30 8.90
C LEU A 564 -10.91 -10.45 10.18
N ARG A 565 -11.54 -10.93 11.27
CA ARG A 565 -11.51 -10.26 12.59
C ARG A 565 -10.10 -10.13 13.18
N LEU A 566 -9.21 -11.08 12.90
CA LEU A 566 -7.80 -11.03 13.33
C LEU A 566 -7.08 -9.86 12.66
N VAL A 567 -7.26 -9.70 11.35
CA VAL A 567 -6.67 -8.59 10.57
C VAL A 567 -7.05 -7.25 11.18
N ILE A 568 -8.34 -7.03 11.45
CA ILE A 568 -8.84 -5.78 12.05
C ILE A 568 -8.21 -5.50 13.42
N SER A 569 -8.07 -6.53 14.26
CA SER A 569 -7.45 -6.40 15.59
C SER A 569 -5.95 -6.03 15.54
N ILE A 570 -5.27 -6.37 14.42
CA ILE A 570 -3.87 -5.99 14.18
C ILE A 570 -3.83 -4.58 13.57
N ALA A 571 -4.61 -4.33 12.52
CA ALA A 571 -4.69 -3.06 11.79
C ALA A 571 -5.06 -1.87 12.69
N LYS A 572 -5.89 -2.08 13.73
CA LYS A 572 -6.23 -1.06 14.74
C LYS A 572 -5.00 -0.43 15.43
N LYS A 573 -3.82 -1.07 15.42
CA LYS A 573 -2.58 -0.53 15.98
C LYS A 573 -1.83 0.45 15.06
N TYR A 574 -2.35 0.67 13.84
CA TYR A 574 -1.66 1.37 12.75
C TYR A 574 -2.48 2.52 12.13
N THR A 575 -3.71 2.77 12.58
CA THR A 575 -4.65 3.74 11.98
C THR A 575 -4.09 5.15 11.78
N ASN A 576 -3.25 5.60 12.71
CA ASN A 576 -2.78 6.99 12.76
C ASN A 576 -1.34 7.12 12.20
N ARG A 577 -1.02 6.35 11.14
CA ARG A 577 0.31 6.32 10.50
C ARG A 577 0.32 6.77 9.03
N GLY A 578 -0.66 7.59 8.64
CA GLY A 578 -0.74 8.23 7.32
C GLY A 578 -1.51 7.44 6.23
N LEU A 579 -2.05 6.27 6.54
CA LEU A 579 -2.86 5.46 5.63
C LEU A 579 -4.26 5.21 6.23
N GLN A 580 -5.31 5.18 5.40
CA GLN A 580 -6.68 5.01 5.89
C GLN A 580 -6.89 3.62 6.51
N PHE A 581 -7.79 3.53 7.50
CA PHE A 581 -8.07 2.27 8.19
C PHE A 581 -8.59 1.14 7.25
N LEU A 582 -9.33 1.49 6.20
CA LEU A 582 -9.77 0.53 5.18
C LEU A 582 -8.59 -0.08 4.42
N ASP A 583 -7.66 0.76 3.96
CA ASP A 583 -6.49 0.31 3.20
C ASP A 583 -5.58 -0.58 4.06
N LEU A 584 -5.36 -0.20 5.32
CA LEU A 584 -4.66 -1.03 6.32
C LEU A 584 -5.33 -2.40 6.51
N ILE A 585 -6.67 -2.47 6.47
CA ILE A 585 -7.40 -3.75 6.52
C ILE A 585 -7.20 -4.53 5.22
N GLN A 586 -7.25 -3.91 4.03
CA GLN A 586 -7.09 -4.63 2.77
C GLN A 586 -5.67 -5.20 2.60
N GLU A 587 -4.65 -4.43 2.97
CA GLU A 587 -3.25 -4.89 2.94
C GLU A 587 -3.02 -6.00 3.97
N GLY A 588 -3.63 -5.88 5.15
CA GLY A 588 -3.67 -6.96 6.13
C GLY A 588 -4.42 -8.21 5.64
N ASN A 589 -5.48 -8.07 4.84
CA ASN A 589 -6.21 -9.17 4.21
C ASN A 589 -5.34 -9.86 3.14
N ILE A 590 -4.56 -9.12 2.36
CA ILE A 590 -3.57 -9.68 1.42
C ILE A 590 -2.48 -10.47 2.18
N GLY A 591 -2.01 -9.95 3.31
CA GLY A 591 -1.13 -10.68 4.23
C GLY A 591 -1.76 -11.97 4.77
N LEU A 592 -3.04 -11.92 5.16
CA LEU A 592 -3.81 -13.09 5.60
C LEU A 592 -3.95 -14.15 4.50
N MET A 593 -4.20 -13.74 3.25
CA MET A 593 -4.28 -14.67 2.11
C MET A 593 -2.96 -15.44 1.92
N LYS A 594 -1.82 -14.74 1.94
CA LYS A 594 -0.48 -15.38 1.88
C LYS A 594 -0.26 -16.33 3.06
N ALA A 595 -0.70 -15.96 4.27
CA ALA A 595 -0.61 -16.82 5.44
C ALA A 595 -1.44 -18.10 5.29
N VAL A 596 -2.65 -18.03 4.72
CA VAL A 596 -3.49 -19.21 4.44
C VAL A 596 -2.82 -20.13 3.41
N ASP A 597 -2.21 -19.56 2.36
CA ASP A 597 -1.54 -20.34 1.32
C ASP A 597 -0.33 -21.14 1.82
N LYS A 598 0.42 -20.60 2.80
CA LYS A 598 1.64 -21.21 3.36
C LYS A 598 1.43 -21.89 4.74
N PHE A 599 0.21 -22.01 5.24
CA PHE A 599 -0.04 -22.54 6.59
C PHE A 599 0.09 -24.07 6.68
N GLU A 600 1.08 -24.53 7.46
CA GLU A 600 1.25 -25.95 7.77
C GLU A 600 0.67 -26.33 9.15
N TYR A 601 -0.49 -26.97 9.18
CA TYR A 601 -1.10 -27.46 10.43
C TYR A 601 -0.25 -28.55 11.14
N ARG A 602 0.63 -29.25 10.40
CA ARG A 602 1.47 -30.35 10.90
C ARG A 602 2.48 -29.88 11.95
N ARG A 603 2.92 -28.63 11.87
CA ARG A 603 3.83 -27.98 12.82
C ARG A 603 3.17 -27.70 14.20
N GLY A 604 1.85 -27.92 14.32
CA GLY A 604 1.13 -27.94 15.60
C GLY A 604 0.76 -26.56 16.19
N TYR A 605 1.35 -25.47 15.70
CA TYR A 605 0.97 -24.11 16.08
C TYR A 605 -0.45 -23.75 15.65
N LYS A 606 -1.05 -22.71 16.26
CA LYS A 606 -2.35 -22.17 15.85
C LYS A 606 -2.20 -21.29 14.62
N PHE A 607 -3.23 -21.25 13.78
CA PHE A 607 -3.21 -20.39 12.59
C PHE A 607 -2.98 -18.91 12.93
N SER A 608 -3.64 -18.40 13.97
CA SER A 608 -3.52 -16.99 14.38
C SER A 608 -2.10 -16.58 14.78
N THR A 609 -1.29 -17.48 15.34
CA THR A 609 0.13 -17.21 15.66
C THR A 609 0.94 -16.96 14.39
N TYR A 610 0.75 -17.81 13.37
CA TYR A 610 1.43 -17.69 12.08
C TYR A 610 0.93 -16.47 11.29
N ALA A 611 -0.39 -16.33 11.14
CA ALA A 611 -1.01 -15.24 10.38
C ALA A 611 -0.68 -13.85 10.93
N THR A 612 -0.50 -13.71 12.25
CA THR A 612 -0.16 -12.41 12.87
C THR A 612 1.14 -11.82 12.32
N TRP A 613 2.13 -12.67 11.98
CA TRP A 613 3.40 -12.22 11.39
C TRP A 613 3.17 -11.64 9.99
N TRP A 614 2.56 -12.42 9.10
CA TRP A 614 2.21 -12.02 7.73
C TRP A 614 1.33 -10.78 7.62
N ILE A 615 0.30 -10.69 8.46
CA ILE A 615 -0.60 -9.53 8.50
C ILE A 615 0.18 -8.29 8.94
N ARG A 616 1.02 -8.40 9.98
CA ARG A 616 1.87 -7.29 10.44
C ARG A 616 2.85 -6.85 9.35
N GLN A 617 3.46 -7.81 8.66
CA GLN A 617 4.43 -7.58 7.61
C GLN A 617 3.82 -6.83 6.43
N ALA A 618 2.67 -7.30 5.92
CA ALA A 618 1.95 -6.64 4.83
C ALA A 618 1.52 -5.21 5.19
N ILE A 619 0.97 -5.01 6.40
CA ILE A 619 0.56 -3.68 6.88
C ILE A 619 1.76 -2.75 7.02
N THR A 620 2.85 -3.20 7.65
CA THR A 620 4.04 -2.35 7.91
C THR A 620 4.72 -1.95 6.60
N ARG A 621 4.82 -2.90 5.66
CA ARG A 621 5.33 -2.67 4.31
C ARG A 621 4.45 -1.71 3.51
N SER A 622 3.13 -1.86 3.54
CA SER A 622 2.24 -0.93 2.81
C SER A 622 2.30 0.50 3.37
N ILE A 623 2.39 0.67 4.70
CA ILE A 623 2.63 1.97 5.32
C ILE A 623 3.94 2.59 4.82
N ALA A 624 5.03 1.80 4.78
CA ALA A 624 6.31 2.26 4.25
C ALA A 624 6.23 2.61 2.75
N ASP A 625 5.51 1.80 1.97
CA ASP A 625 5.44 1.90 0.52
C ASP A 625 4.49 3.02 0.01
N GLN A 626 3.41 3.33 0.74
CA GLN A 626 2.27 4.13 0.25
C GLN A 626 1.88 5.33 1.13
N ALA A 627 2.16 5.34 2.45
CA ALA A 627 1.60 6.36 3.36
C ALA A 627 2.20 7.77 3.21
N ARG A 628 3.15 7.98 2.29
CA ARG A 628 3.80 9.27 2.03
C ARG A 628 3.65 9.69 0.58
N THR A 629 3.29 10.95 0.35
CA THR A 629 3.19 11.58 -0.98
C THR A 629 4.47 11.44 -1.81
N ILE A 630 5.62 11.49 -1.14
CA ILE A 630 6.94 11.20 -1.73
C ILE A 630 7.39 9.86 -1.17
N ARG A 631 7.42 8.84 -2.04
CA ARG A 631 7.86 7.48 -1.70
C ARG A 631 9.32 7.47 -1.24
N ILE A 632 9.57 6.85 -0.08
CA ILE A 632 10.90 6.62 0.49
C ILE A 632 11.14 5.10 0.55
N PRO A 633 12.33 4.56 0.24
CA PRO A 633 12.62 3.12 0.38
C PRO A 633 12.46 2.61 1.82
N VAL A 634 12.05 1.34 1.99
CA VAL A 634 11.72 0.74 3.30
C VAL A 634 12.85 0.89 4.33
N HIS A 635 14.09 0.49 4.00
CA HIS A 635 15.25 0.62 4.88
C HIS A 635 15.52 2.06 5.39
N MET A 636 15.18 3.08 4.59
CA MET A 636 15.29 4.48 5.02
C MET A 636 14.19 4.85 6.01
N ILE A 637 12.98 4.29 5.88
CA ILE A 637 11.87 4.46 6.82
C ILE A 637 12.15 3.72 8.14
N GLU A 638 12.74 2.54 8.08
CA GLU A 638 13.24 1.82 9.26
C GLU A 638 14.30 2.63 10.00
N THR A 639 15.28 3.19 9.26
CA THR A 639 16.30 4.09 9.84
C THR A 639 15.65 5.32 10.51
N ILE A 640 14.62 5.92 9.89
CA ILE A 640 13.84 7.03 10.48
C ILE A 640 13.10 6.58 11.75
N ASN A 641 12.52 5.38 11.77
CA ASN A 641 11.84 4.83 12.94
C ASN A 641 12.81 4.50 14.09
N LYS A 642 13.99 3.94 13.78
CA LYS A 642 15.11 3.70 14.71
C LYS A 642 15.59 5.03 15.33
N MET A 643 15.80 6.05 14.49
CA MET A 643 16.11 7.42 14.92
C MET A 643 15.01 8.01 15.82
N ASN A 644 13.74 7.89 15.45
CA ASN A 644 12.62 8.43 16.23
C ASN A 644 12.43 7.70 17.57
N ARG A 645 12.68 6.38 17.64
CA ARG A 645 12.67 5.60 18.90
C ARG A 645 13.76 6.10 19.84
N ILE A 646 14.99 6.21 19.34
CA ILE A 646 16.15 6.72 20.09
C ILE A 646 15.96 8.18 20.51
N SER A 647 15.35 9.00 19.66
CA SER A 647 15.04 10.40 19.96
C SER A 647 14.03 10.54 21.10
N ARG A 648 12.94 9.75 21.08
CA ARG A 648 11.98 9.70 22.21
C ARG A 648 12.61 9.17 23.49
N GLN A 649 13.45 8.13 23.41
CA GLN A 649 14.18 7.63 24.58
C GLN A 649 15.11 8.69 25.16
N HIS A 650 15.86 9.44 24.33
CA HIS A 650 16.71 10.53 24.79
C HIS A 650 15.89 11.68 25.41
N LEU A 651 14.75 12.03 24.82
CA LEU A 651 13.83 13.03 25.36
C LEU A 651 13.33 12.62 26.76
N GLN A 652 13.04 11.33 26.98
CA GLN A 652 12.64 10.79 28.29
C GLN A 652 13.81 10.72 29.29
N GLU A 653 15.01 10.34 28.84
CA GLU A 653 16.22 10.23 29.68
C GLU A 653 16.77 11.60 30.14
N PHE A 654 16.72 12.61 29.26
CA PHE A 654 17.42 13.89 29.45
C PHE A 654 16.52 15.13 29.46
N GLY A 655 15.24 15.01 29.07
CA GLY A 655 14.29 16.14 29.05
C GLY A 655 14.45 17.11 27.88
N PHE A 656 15.30 16.81 26.89
CA PHE A 656 15.47 17.62 25.67
C PHE A 656 15.71 16.76 24.43
N GLU A 657 15.34 17.30 23.26
CA GLU A 657 15.55 16.63 21.96
C GLU A 657 17.05 16.52 21.62
N PRO A 658 17.54 15.34 21.21
CA PRO A 658 18.95 15.16 20.90
C PRO A 658 19.35 15.87 19.60
N ASP A 659 20.49 16.56 19.64
CA ASP A 659 21.13 17.09 18.43
C ASP A 659 21.63 15.96 17.51
N ALA A 660 21.83 16.27 16.23
CA ALA A 660 22.29 15.33 15.21
C ALA A 660 23.61 14.65 15.58
N SER A 661 24.50 15.36 16.30
CA SER A 661 25.76 14.83 16.82
C SER A 661 25.59 13.76 17.91
N ILE A 662 24.55 13.89 18.76
CA ILE A 662 24.22 12.93 19.81
C ILE A 662 23.57 11.68 19.20
N LEU A 663 22.65 11.87 18.25
CA LEU A 663 22.06 10.77 17.49
C LEU A 663 23.12 10.01 16.69
N ALA A 664 24.12 10.69 16.12
CA ALA A 664 25.26 10.05 15.44
C ALA A 664 26.03 9.10 16.37
N ALA A 665 26.31 9.54 17.60
CA ALA A 665 26.99 8.72 18.59
C ALA A 665 26.12 7.54 19.09
N LYS A 666 24.79 7.70 19.19
CA LYS A 666 23.87 6.65 19.67
C LYS A 666 23.38 5.68 18.58
N MET A 667 23.51 6.05 17.29
CA MET A 667 23.12 5.22 16.14
C MET A 667 24.32 4.65 15.36
N GLU A 668 25.55 5.02 15.70
CA GLU A 668 26.80 4.65 14.98
C GLU A 668 26.84 5.09 13.51
N ILE A 669 25.98 6.02 13.11
CA ILE A 669 25.85 6.57 11.76
C ILE A 669 26.53 7.95 11.68
N PRO A 670 27.29 8.27 10.61
CA PRO A 670 27.90 9.59 10.45
C PRO A 670 26.87 10.74 10.50
N GLU A 671 27.22 11.84 11.18
CA GLU A 671 26.34 13.00 11.40
C GLU A 671 25.75 13.55 10.09
N ASP A 672 26.55 13.63 9.02
CA ASP A 672 26.11 14.05 7.69
C ASP A 672 24.97 13.19 7.11
N LYS A 673 24.96 11.88 7.41
CA LYS A 673 23.90 10.96 6.97
C LYS A 673 22.64 11.18 7.81
N ILE A 674 22.75 11.38 9.13
CA ILE A 674 21.61 11.73 9.99
C ILE A 674 21.01 13.09 9.62
N ARG A 675 21.83 14.11 9.36
CA ARG A 675 21.36 15.44 8.93
C ARG A 675 20.60 15.38 7.59
N LYS A 676 20.98 14.46 6.69
CA LYS A 676 20.22 14.15 5.46
C LYS A 676 18.92 13.39 5.77
N ILE A 677 18.94 12.38 6.64
CA ILE A 677 17.75 11.63 7.07
C ILE A 677 16.71 12.57 7.72
N MET A 678 17.12 13.45 8.63
CA MET A 678 16.27 14.48 9.24
C MET A 678 15.64 15.43 8.20
N LYS A 679 16.33 15.70 7.08
CA LYS A 679 15.77 16.52 5.99
C LYS A 679 14.73 15.74 5.16
N ILE A 680 14.94 14.44 4.97
CA ILE A 680 14.04 13.54 4.22
C ILE A 680 12.80 13.14 5.05
N ALA A 681 12.92 13.06 6.37
CA ALA A 681 11.85 12.64 7.27
C ALA A 681 10.66 13.62 7.32
N LYS A 682 10.86 14.88 6.93
CA LYS A 682 9.83 15.93 6.92
C LYS A 682 8.77 15.64 5.86
N GLU A 683 7.51 15.80 6.25
CA GLU A 683 6.37 15.65 5.35
C GLU A 683 6.07 16.97 4.62
N PRO A 684 5.58 16.93 3.37
CA PRO A 684 5.19 18.13 2.64
C PRO A 684 3.95 18.76 3.28
N ILE A 685 3.91 20.10 3.32
CA ILE A 685 2.78 20.88 3.82
C ILE A 685 1.83 21.19 2.65
N SER A 686 0.53 21.30 2.91
CA SER A 686 -0.44 21.71 1.90
C SER A 686 -0.20 23.15 1.45
N MET A 687 -0.40 23.44 0.15
CA MET A 687 -0.44 24.83 -0.34
C MET A 687 -1.67 25.58 0.19
N GLU A 688 -2.74 24.84 0.49
CA GLU A 688 -3.98 25.34 1.10
C GLU A 688 -3.87 25.49 2.63
N THR A 689 -2.68 25.39 3.23
CA THR A 689 -2.52 25.71 4.65
C THR A 689 -2.62 27.23 4.82
N PRO A 690 -3.60 27.75 5.59
CA PRO A 690 -3.77 29.19 5.79
C PRO A 690 -2.58 29.77 6.57
N ILE A 691 -2.27 31.04 6.32
CA ILE A 691 -1.09 31.71 6.90
C ILE A 691 -1.45 33.08 7.50
N GLY A 692 -1.49 33.12 8.83
CA GLY A 692 -1.95 34.27 9.61
C GLY A 692 -3.36 34.05 10.16
N ASP A 693 -3.98 35.14 10.62
CA ASP A 693 -5.36 35.16 11.16
C ASP A 693 -6.39 35.57 10.08
N ASP A 694 -5.95 35.91 8.86
CA ASP A 694 -6.80 36.28 7.72
C ASP A 694 -7.09 35.03 6.85
N ASP A 695 -8.32 34.51 6.89
CA ASP A 695 -8.76 33.28 6.19
C ASP A 695 -8.55 33.28 4.66
N ASP A 696 -8.33 34.44 4.03
CA ASP A 696 -8.09 34.58 2.59
C ASP A 696 -6.64 34.23 2.17
N SER A 697 -5.66 34.24 3.08
CA SER A 697 -4.23 34.08 2.74
C SER A 697 -3.74 32.63 2.90
N HIS A 698 -3.31 32.00 1.81
CA HIS A 698 -2.85 30.61 1.80
C HIS A 698 -1.33 30.53 1.53
N LEU A 699 -0.67 29.47 2.02
CA LEU A 699 0.77 29.28 1.82
C LEU A 699 1.15 29.29 0.32
N GLY A 700 0.26 28.81 -0.55
CA GLY A 700 0.43 28.79 -2.00
C GLY A 700 0.62 30.18 -2.64
N ASP A 701 0.01 31.23 -2.08
CA ASP A 701 0.07 32.60 -2.62
C ASP A 701 1.46 33.23 -2.51
N PHE A 702 2.32 32.68 -1.65
CA PHE A 702 3.68 33.14 -1.39
C PHE A 702 4.75 32.36 -2.16
N ILE A 703 4.38 31.39 -2.99
CA ILE A 703 5.32 30.58 -3.77
C ILE A 703 5.58 31.25 -5.13
N GLU A 704 6.78 31.83 -5.28
CA GLU A 704 7.19 32.48 -6.53
C GLU A 704 7.48 31.48 -7.67
N ASP A 705 7.12 31.86 -8.91
CA ASP A 705 7.47 31.11 -10.12
C ASP A 705 8.91 31.42 -10.55
N GLY A 706 9.86 30.61 -10.09
CA GLY A 706 11.26 30.67 -10.50
C GLY A 706 11.57 30.04 -11.87
N ALA A 707 10.58 29.47 -12.59
CA ALA A 707 10.82 28.87 -13.90
C ALA A 707 10.72 29.90 -15.05
N ASN A 708 9.97 30.98 -14.85
CA ASN A 708 9.77 32.01 -15.85
C ASN A 708 10.80 33.14 -15.69
N THR A 709 11.43 33.58 -16.79
CA THR A 709 12.38 34.70 -16.75
C THR A 709 11.65 36.01 -16.52
N ALA A 710 12.12 36.83 -15.57
CA ALA A 710 11.53 38.13 -15.34
C ALA A 710 11.61 39.01 -16.62
N PRO A 711 10.63 39.89 -16.88
CA PRO A 711 10.63 40.73 -18.08
C PRO A 711 11.88 41.60 -18.23
N ILE A 712 12.52 41.96 -17.11
CA ILE A 712 13.79 42.69 -17.08
C ILE A 712 14.96 41.84 -17.60
N ASP A 713 15.06 40.58 -17.18
CA ASP A 713 16.11 39.65 -17.63
C ASP A 713 15.94 39.29 -19.11
N ALA A 714 14.68 39.10 -19.54
CA ALA A 714 14.35 38.89 -20.95
C ALA A 714 14.74 40.10 -21.82
N ALA A 715 14.46 41.33 -21.34
CA ALA A 715 14.88 42.56 -22.02
C ALA A 715 16.41 42.72 -22.04
N MET A 716 17.10 42.39 -20.95
CA MET A 716 18.56 42.40 -20.89
C MET A 716 19.18 41.37 -21.84
N GLN A 717 18.63 40.15 -21.90
CA GLN A 717 19.11 39.11 -22.82
C GLN A 717 18.85 39.48 -24.29
N ALA A 718 17.73 40.13 -24.60
CA ALA A 718 17.47 40.69 -25.93
C ALA A 718 18.48 41.79 -26.28
N GLY A 719 18.69 42.77 -25.39
CA GLY A 719 19.68 43.82 -25.58
C GLY A 719 21.12 43.31 -25.74
N LEU A 720 21.50 42.25 -25.01
CA LEU A 720 22.78 41.58 -25.18
C LEU A 720 22.92 40.96 -26.58
N ARG A 721 21.86 40.31 -27.10
CA ARG A 721 21.88 39.73 -28.46
C ARG A 721 22.08 40.81 -29.53
N ASP A 722 21.38 41.94 -29.41
CA ASP A 722 21.50 43.05 -30.36
C ASP A 722 22.90 43.70 -30.30
N VAL A 723 23.46 43.93 -29.10
CA VAL A 723 24.82 44.48 -28.95
C VAL A 723 25.89 43.49 -29.44
N VAL A 724 25.74 42.19 -29.20
CA VAL A 724 26.62 41.16 -29.75
C VAL A 724 26.56 41.14 -31.29
N LYS A 725 25.36 41.28 -31.87
CA LYS A 725 25.17 41.34 -33.32
C LYS A 725 25.89 42.53 -33.95
N ASP A 726 25.67 43.74 -33.45
CA ASP A 726 26.34 44.97 -33.88
C ASP A 726 27.87 44.84 -33.85
N ILE A 727 28.40 44.22 -32.79
CA ILE A 727 29.84 44.02 -32.60
C ILE A 727 30.42 42.97 -33.55
N LEU A 728 29.65 41.93 -33.89
CA LEU A 728 30.01 40.93 -34.90
C LEU A 728 29.95 41.51 -36.31
N ASP A 729 28.97 42.35 -36.64
CA ASP A 729 28.91 43.07 -37.93
C ASP A 729 30.08 44.06 -38.08
N GLY A 730 30.65 44.54 -36.98
CA GLY A 730 31.90 45.33 -36.96
C GLY A 730 33.20 44.53 -37.19
N LEU A 731 33.15 43.21 -37.38
CA LEU A 731 34.30 42.38 -37.79
C LEU A 731 34.36 42.24 -39.32
N THR A 732 35.43 41.63 -39.86
CA THR A 732 35.40 41.26 -41.28
C THR A 732 34.38 40.14 -41.50
N PRO A 733 33.66 40.06 -42.64
CA PRO A 733 32.59 39.08 -42.85
C PRO A 733 33.02 37.61 -42.62
N ARG A 734 34.30 37.30 -42.90
CA ARG A 734 34.90 35.98 -42.68
C ARG A 734 35.16 35.69 -41.19
N GLU A 735 35.57 36.69 -40.41
CA GLU A 735 35.74 36.58 -38.95
C GLU A 735 34.37 36.49 -38.25
N ALA A 736 33.41 37.32 -38.65
CA ALA A 736 32.05 37.33 -38.11
C ALA A 736 31.33 35.99 -38.33
N LYS A 737 31.35 35.47 -39.56
CA LYS A 737 30.72 34.19 -39.90
C LYS A 737 31.39 32.98 -39.23
N VAL A 738 32.72 32.99 -39.02
CA VAL A 738 33.40 31.97 -38.20
C VAL A 738 32.87 31.98 -36.76
N LEU A 739 32.74 33.16 -36.12
CA LEU A 739 32.23 33.24 -34.74
C LEU A 739 30.74 32.85 -34.64
N ARG A 740 29.87 33.33 -35.55
CA ARG A 740 28.44 32.95 -35.57
C ARG A 740 28.27 31.45 -35.68
N MET A 741 28.98 30.80 -36.60
CA MET A 741 28.86 29.36 -36.78
C MET A 741 29.52 28.56 -35.64
N ARG A 742 30.64 29.04 -35.08
CA ARG A 742 31.33 28.37 -33.97
C ARG A 742 30.56 28.40 -32.65
N PHE A 743 29.84 29.47 -32.35
CA PHE A 743 29.11 29.69 -31.09
C PHE A 743 27.58 29.61 -31.22
N GLY A 744 27.05 29.27 -32.40
CA GLY A 744 25.60 29.20 -32.66
C GLY A 744 24.87 30.56 -32.65
N ILE A 745 25.60 31.67 -32.72
CA ILE A 745 25.00 33.03 -32.66
C ILE A 745 24.23 33.28 -33.97
N GLU A 746 22.93 33.62 -33.85
CA GLU A 746 21.95 33.68 -34.95
C GLU A 746 21.68 32.33 -35.67
N MET A 747 22.03 31.19 -35.06
CA MET A 747 21.79 29.86 -35.63
C MET A 747 21.14 28.90 -34.62
N SER A 748 20.57 27.80 -35.11
CA SER A 748 19.95 26.77 -34.28
C SER A 748 20.95 25.88 -33.54
N THR A 749 22.18 25.76 -34.05
CA THR A 749 23.22 24.88 -33.51
C THR A 749 24.60 25.50 -33.68
N ASP A 750 25.49 25.24 -32.72
CA ASP A 750 26.92 25.50 -32.89
C ASP A 750 27.54 24.45 -33.83
N HIS A 751 28.66 24.81 -34.46
CA HIS A 751 29.41 23.95 -35.37
C HIS A 751 30.84 23.80 -34.87
N THR A 752 31.40 22.60 -35.04
CA THR A 752 32.80 22.32 -34.69
C THR A 752 33.78 23.02 -35.62
N LEU A 753 35.02 23.20 -35.16
CA LEU A 753 36.10 23.81 -35.96
C LEU A 753 36.39 23.08 -37.29
N GLU A 754 36.05 21.79 -37.39
CA GLU A 754 36.21 21.01 -38.62
C GLU A 754 35.06 21.23 -39.61
N GLU A 755 33.82 21.28 -39.12
CA GLU A 755 32.63 21.58 -39.94
C GLU A 755 32.67 23.02 -40.47
N VAL A 756 33.06 23.98 -39.63
CA VAL A 756 33.32 25.36 -40.06
C VAL A 756 34.48 25.39 -41.07
N GLY A 757 35.50 24.54 -40.90
CA GLY A 757 36.60 24.39 -41.87
C GLY A 757 36.13 23.93 -43.24
N LYS A 758 35.28 22.89 -43.27
CA LYS A 758 34.65 22.34 -44.48
C LYS A 758 33.80 23.38 -45.21
N GLN A 759 33.08 24.26 -44.51
CA GLN A 759 32.27 25.33 -45.13
C GLN A 759 33.07 26.51 -45.68
N PHE A 760 34.35 26.65 -45.32
CA PHE A 760 35.23 27.74 -45.79
C PHE A 760 36.36 27.25 -46.71
N ASP A 761 36.38 25.97 -47.08
CA ASP A 761 37.47 25.28 -47.78
C ASP A 761 38.84 25.49 -47.12
N VAL A 762 38.88 25.36 -45.79
CA VAL A 762 40.01 25.75 -44.95
C VAL A 762 40.26 24.71 -43.85
N THR A 763 41.54 24.48 -43.52
CA THR A 763 41.93 23.54 -42.46
C THR A 763 41.41 23.98 -41.08
N ARG A 764 41.06 22.99 -40.23
CA ARG A 764 40.61 23.18 -38.83
C ARG A 764 41.47 24.18 -38.05
N GLU A 765 42.80 24.06 -38.13
CA GLU A 765 43.72 24.94 -37.42
C GLU A 765 43.68 26.39 -37.93
N ARG A 766 43.40 26.59 -39.22
CA ARG A 766 43.25 27.93 -39.79
C ARG A 766 41.92 28.58 -39.39
N ILE A 767 40.85 27.82 -39.14
CA ILE A 767 39.65 28.35 -38.48
C ILE A 767 39.96 28.78 -37.04
N ARG A 768 40.67 27.96 -36.26
CA ARG A 768 41.12 28.30 -34.90
C ARG A 768 41.96 29.59 -34.85
N GLN A 769 42.83 29.80 -35.85
CA GLN A 769 43.58 31.05 -36.00
C GLN A 769 42.67 32.27 -36.28
N ILE A 770 41.64 32.11 -37.11
CA ILE A 770 40.66 33.18 -37.42
C ILE A 770 39.82 33.51 -36.19
N GLU A 771 39.34 32.49 -35.47
CA GLU A 771 38.64 32.63 -34.18
C GLU A 771 39.49 33.39 -33.16
N ALA A 772 40.71 32.93 -32.87
CA ALA A 772 41.61 33.58 -31.91
C ALA A 772 41.96 35.02 -32.31
N LYS A 773 42.08 35.31 -33.62
CA LYS A 773 42.28 36.67 -34.14
C LYS A 773 41.04 37.55 -33.97
N ALA A 774 39.85 37.01 -34.22
CA ALA A 774 38.58 37.70 -34.03
C ALA A 774 38.34 38.02 -32.54
N LEU A 775 38.50 37.04 -31.65
CA LEU A 775 38.42 37.23 -30.20
C LEU A 775 39.43 38.28 -29.70
N ARG A 776 40.67 38.31 -30.24
CA ARG A 776 41.65 39.35 -29.90
C ARG A 776 41.21 40.75 -30.33
N LYS A 777 40.51 40.89 -31.47
CA LYS A 777 39.91 42.17 -31.90
C LYS A 777 38.73 42.58 -31.02
N LEU A 778 37.91 41.63 -30.58
CA LEU A 778 36.78 41.89 -29.68
C LEU A 778 37.21 42.30 -28.27
N LYS A 779 38.37 41.82 -27.80
CA LYS A 779 39.02 42.23 -26.54
C LYS A 779 39.62 43.64 -26.55
N HIS A 780 39.52 44.41 -27.64
CA HIS A 780 39.98 45.80 -27.64
C HIS A 780 38.97 46.70 -26.90
N PRO A 781 39.40 47.61 -26.00
CA PRO A 781 38.52 48.41 -25.13
C PRO A 781 37.30 49.00 -25.85
N SER A 782 37.53 49.69 -26.98
CA SER A 782 36.47 50.32 -27.80
C SER A 782 35.36 49.38 -28.33
N ARG A 783 35.51 48.07 -28.20
CA ARG A 783 34.49 47.05 -28.51
C ARG A 783 34.06 46.28 -27.26
N SER A 784 34.99 45.96 -26.36
CA SER A 784 34.69 45.22 -25.14
C SER A 784 33.87 46.04 -24.13
N ASP A 785 34.02 47.36 -24.08
CA ASP A 785 33.34 48.20 -23.08
C ASP A 785 31.81 48.13 -23.20
N LYS A 786 31.29 47.97 -24.43
CA LYS A 786 29.86 47.73 -24.72
C LYS A 786 29.33 46.37 -24.25
N LEU A 787 30.20 45.35 -24.14
CA LEU A 787 29.83 44.02 -23.65
C LEU A 787 30.06 43.93 -22.13
N ARG A 788 31.02 44.68 -21.60
CA ARG A 788 31.37 44.70 -20.19
C ARG A 788 30.23 45.19 -19.31
N SER A 789 29.45 46.18 -19.77
CA SER A 789 28.24 46.64 -19.07
C SER A 789 27.22 45.53 -18.81
N PHE A 790 27.17 44.50 -19.67
CA PHE A 790 26.31 43.33 -19.46
C PHE A 790 26.94 42.28 -18.56
N ILE A 791 28.27 42.26 -18.38
CA ILE A 791 28.96 41.35 -17.45
C ILE A 791 28.85 41.88 -16.01
N ASP A 792 28.83 43.21 -15.83
CA ASP A 792 28.68 43.84 -14.51
C ASP A 792 27.20 43.89 -14.03
N SER A 793 26.26 43.35 -14.82
CA SER A 793 24.80 43.30 -14.53
C SER A 793 24.17 41.91 -14.69
N LEU A 794 24.97 40.88 -15.00
CA LEU A 794 24.63 39.44 -15.01
C LEU A 794 25.24 38.76 -13.78
#